data_AF-A0A1Y3NM98-F1
#
_entry.id   AF-A0A1Y3NM98-F1
#
_cell.length_a   1.000
_cell.length_b   1.000
_cell.length_c   1.000
_cell.angle_alpha   90.00
_cell.angle_beta   90.00
_cell.angle_gamma   90.00
#
_symmetry.space_group_name_H-M   'P 1'
#
loop_
_entity.id
_entity.type
_entity.pdbx_description
1 polymer ?
#
loop_
_entity_poly.entity_id
_entity_poly.type
_entity_poly.pdbx_seq_one_letter_code
_entity_poly.pdbx_strand_id
1 'polypeptide(L)'
;MHIVEKPDEPEENDESTARRKRSNEGDLTSKLVNNLCTSVKKNVCVNTQGSKIQKGDACIVRDGEFSGIYLATKEITNNAQQKDVNCIKYDEENVYYYVKDNVKDKEFNNYEFAADRTISNIIIEVGKDSINVIKSNDDNNLNGSLYVIGDDNKLLSSEKEKTATGIICKDRELQDGTVYQCKEEAVKNKFYYSDVIGKVVYYSNAGWKVVNSGYQFWNKDMTGSRVTEVDTEKDNVDVVVGGSSNGSTNILEGVYINAMADELNIVDVDSDGSLSLIGKEERKVCKIENKKCKAVGEVELVDGKYCIDQTNKVVYLTVEEDSNASGDGAENKEIVCYTGKSSDVVYRLSGDVLYRLDGLSTQKLLDGWFILNEQNKAFTSSYAEKAKTIIQCSGGYCEEKDKVESESVIVNAANGKLMKVYNEVYFVNIVKPGYYYVGESEKIIYLIMDDGTIVGGVEEGEHEVTISGNKVVYNYDKNNIYVDNVSNKIVKGDGTAIENANLKYDEDGDVITYKEKSNAKGDTNIFVIVSDGTDSTIYKIMKNEFEMVEDGLYLITEDGEPYTSDEMDKIETFCYSVGGKCDNEMLANIKKNYKPKFFINKATTPVSVVENDSEEDTWRMVKEDGYYFFFEGDYSISESNNRIGRVLKIEDENVIDVSDRTGAEGFYLFDELMVEANVEGWEDAKKKITTVFVGESGKCESYDPALSIENGNLCYSEKDGLCIMKSNKSSVSANCKFSENESENYYLVGDQLYKYNENSYLKVKRQGLFVVDKRGSIMKSGIESNGIAFICKKGVCERVEELETQYYLNMASDNEDAYVVLRYNKKNMMWAKSNVNGYYFFNQYGSPVVEGEEVKYVFMVKNNGNTIVNVSENSADGTFVDNSNVNDPIIIKRKGKWGKAEHVSKCKIVSNYITSNVSMKAGDLCLDDKKLVIIKSARNQKRDDTYSYEGIVVAEAKGVYKYNEKDKVIEVVEDNSIVAVDITGYVVLDKSTQKPLTATKDTGCDVYKCSGTKCESWNKSKYVVNELSEEILLIEYASGSCKVVTTEGFYFLDENLNAVGNNGRVGSAYHVSMRGQDKMEVVSSVGVYFNKASKEKIIVTDDGKLWSNGSSLTSDTINKCTVEKDDNSGNVCKTLKEEISYEKGSYCIA
;
A
#
# COMPACT_ATOMS: atom_id res chain seq x y z
N MET A 1 -37.36 2.09 64.70
CA MET A 1 -38.41 2.17 65.73
C MET A 1 -39.53 1.26 65.25
N HIS A 2 -39.73 0.10 65.91
CA HIS A 2 -40.58 -1.05 65.47
C HIS A 2 -40.15 -1.67 64.12
N ILE A 3 -39.72 -2.94 63.97
CA ILE A 3 -39.96 -4.23 64.67
C ILE A 3 -41.38 -4.80 64.45
N VAL A 4 -41.44 -6.14 64.36
CA VAL A 4 -42.56 -7.08 64.08
C VAL A 4 -42.70 -7.43 62.58
N GLU A 5 -42.45 -8.67 62.09
CA GLU A 5 -41.72 -9.83 62.68
C GLU A 5 -41.30 -10.90 61.60
N LYS A 6 -40.55 -11.93 62.03
CA LYS A 6 -40.34 -13.29 61.44
C LYS A 6 -41.12 -14.31 62.36
N PRO A 7 -41.08 -15.67 62.29
CA PRO A 7 -40.17 -16.64 61.62
C PRO A 7 -40.97 -17.75 60.84
N ASP A 8 -40.51 -18.93 60.38
CA ASP A 8 -39.43 -19.84 60.79
C ASP A 8 -38.61 -20.47 59.63
N GLU A 9 -37.38 -20.84 59.99
CA GLU A 9 -36.32 -21.58 59.28
C GLU A 9 -36.42 -23.10 59.64
N PRO A 10 -35.57 -24.07 59.19
CA PRO A 10 -34.09 -23.96 59.07
C PRO A 10 -33.34 -24.78 57.97
N GLU A 11 -32.04 -24.44 57.81
CA GLU A 11 -30.83 -25.29 57.63
C GLU A 11 -30.78 -26.37 56.50
N GLU A 12 -29.65 -26.66 55.80
CA GLU A 12 -28.21 -26.40 56.07
C GLU A 12 -27.31 -26.51 54.79
N ASN A 13 -26.16 -25.81 54.80
CA ASN A 13 -24.82 -26.03 54.16
C ASN A 13 -24.56 -26.21 52.63
N ASP A 14 -23.83 -25.20 52.08
CA ASP A 14 -22.51 -25.21 51.36
C ASP A 14 -22.04 -26.44 50.52
N GLU A 15 -21.47 -26.29 49.31
CA GLU A 15 -20.16 -25.63 49.05
C GLU A 15 -19.93 -25.08 47.60
N SER A 16 -19.31 -23.89 47.54
CA SER A 16 -18.36 -23.33 46.55
C SER A 16 -18.45 -23.54 45.01
N THR A 17 -18.40 -22.41 44.28
CA THR A 17 -17.28 -22.13 43.35
C THR A 17 -17.19 -20.61 43.06
N ALA A 18 -15.97 -20.07 43.10
CA ALA A 18 -15.77 -18.62 43.16
C ALA A 18 -15.68 -17.94 41.78
N ARG A 19 -16.65 -17.09 41.44
CA ARG A 19 -16.50 -16.12 40.35
C ARG A 19 -15.50 -15.03 40.76
N ARG A 20 -14.32 -15.00 40.14
CA ARG A 20 -13.36 -13.88 40.27
C ARG A 20 -13.97 -12.62 39.64
N LYS A 21 -14.17 -11.59 40.45
CA LYS A 21 -14.43 -10.22 39.96
C LYS A 21 -13.22 -9.74 39.14
N ARG A 22 -13.44 -9.24 37.93
CA ARG A 22 -12.50 -8.29 37.32
C ARG A 22 -12.61 -6.94 38.04
N SER A 23 -11.49 -6.24 38.09
CA SER A 23 -11.30 -4.93 38.71
C SER A 23 -12.03 -3.81 37.96
N ASN A 24 -12.25 -2.68 38.65
CA ASN A 24 -12.87 -1.48 38.09
C ASN A 24 -12.19 -1.02 36.79
N GLU A 25 -12.89 -1.15 35.67
CA GLU A 25 -12.84 -0.17 34.58
C GLU A 25 -13.90 0.90 34.87
N GLY A 26 -13.66 2.14 34.45
CA GLY A 26 -14.52 3.28 34.81
C GLY A 26 -15.92 3.19 34.19
N ASP A 27 -16.94 3.63 34.93
CA ASP A 27 -18.33 3.70 34.47
C ASP A 27 -18.48 4.63 33.25
N LEU A 28 -18.41 4.06 32.04
CA LEU A 28 -18.93 4.68 30.83
C LEU A 28 -20.46 4.74 30.92
N THR A 29 -20.97 5.86 31.41
CA THR A 29 -22.41 6.13 31.50
C THR A 29 -23.02 6.38 30.12
N SER A 30 -23.35 5.30 29.42
CA SER A 30 -24.03 5.33 28.12
C SER A 30 -25.44 5.93 28.22
N LYS A 31 -25.56 7.24 27.94
CA LYS A 31 -26.86 7.91 27.79
C LYS A 31 -27.57 7.39 26.54
N LEU A 32 -28.76 6.82 26.72
CA LEU A 32 -29.63 6.41 25.61
C LEU A 32 -30.10 7.64 24.80
N VAL A 33 -29.57 7.84 23.59
CA VAL A 33 -29.93 8.96 22.72
C VAL A 33 -31.29 8.69 22.07
N ASN A 34 -32.35 9.25 22.66
CA ASN A 34 -33.72 9.08 22.14
C ASN A 34 -34.14 10.07 21.05
N ASN A 35 -33.36 11.14 20.82
CA ASN A 35 -33.68 12.25 19.92
C ASN A 35 -33.63 11.82 18.43
N LEU A 36 -34.74 11.97 17.70
CA LEU A 36 -34.83 11.71 16.26
C LEU A 36 -35.00 13.01 15.45
N CYS A 37 -34.31 13.05 14.30
CA CYS A 37 -34.36 14.14 13.34
C CYS A 37 -34.60 13.62 11.92
N THR A 38 -34.96 14.54 11.03
CA THR A 38 -34.70 14.42 9.59
C THR A 38 -33.66 15.46 9.20
N SER A 39 -32.89 15.21 8.14
CA SER A 39 -31.95 16.19 7.59
C SER A 39 -32.46 16.65 6.23
N VAL A 40 -32.81 17.93 6.11
CA VAL A 40 -33.33 18.54 4.87
C VAL A 40 -32.20 18.95 3.91
N LYS A 41 -30.97 19.04 4.42
CA LYS A 41 -29.71 19.29 3.72
C LYS A 41 -28.57 18.90 4.68
N LYS A 42 -27.39 18.45 4.19
CA LYS A 42 -26.21 18.20 5.05
C LYS A 42 -26.03 19.32 6.09
N ASN A 43 -25.92 18.92 7.36
CA ASN A 43 -25.78 19.78 8.55
C ASN A 43 -27.01 20.68 8.89
N VAL A 44 -28.19 20.42 8.31
CA VAL A 44 -29.47 21.07 8.61
C VAL A 44 -30.51 20.03 9.05
N CYS A 45 -30.61 19.84 10.35
CA CYS A 45 -31.54 18.91 11.00
C CYS A 45 -32.87 19.59 11.32
N VAL A 46 -33.94 18.79 11.35
CA VAL A 46 -35.30 19.18 11.78
C VAL A 46 -35.81 18.09 12.72
N ASN A 47 -36.26 18.49 13.91
CA ASN A 47 -36.72 17.57 14.95
C ASN A 47 -38.04 16.90 14.56
N THR A 48 -38.13 15.58 14.74
CA THR A 48 -39.34 14.80 14.42
C THR A 48 -40.17 14.38 15.64
N GLN A 49 -39.67 14.58 16.87
CA GLN A 49 -40.31 14.06 18.11
C GLN A 49 -41.06 15.11 18.94
N GLY A 50 -41.21 16.33 18.45
CA GLY A 50 -42.05 17.35 19.10
C GLY A 50 -41.33 18.19 20.16
N SER A 51 -40.51 17.56 21.01
CA SER A 51 -39.66 18.23 22.02
C SER A 51 -38.38 18.80 21.40
N LYS A 52 -38.14 20.10 21.52
CA LYS A 52 -36.93 20.79 21.04
C LYS A 52 -35.66 20.07 21.49
N ILE A 53 -34.77 19.78 20.54
CA ILE A 53 -33.46 19.18 20.82
C ILE A 53 -32.49 20.34 21.08
N GLN A 54 -31.80 20.31 22.22
CA GLN A 54 -30.99 21.44 22.67
C GLN A 54 -29.64 21.47 21.97
N LYS A 55 -28.99 22.64 21.96
CA LYS A 55 -27.58 22.75 21.54
C LYS A 55 -26.73 21.86 22.46
N GLY A 56 -25.97 20.94 21.88
CA GLY A 56 -25.17 19.94 22.60
C GLY A 56 -25.80 18.54 22.67
N ASP A 57 -27.09 18.40 22.36
CA ASP A 57 -27.73 17.07 22.28
C ASP A 57 -27.35 16.35 20.98
N ALA A 58 -27.15 15.04 21.07
CA ALA A 58 -27.12 14.19 19.89
C ALA A 58 -28.54 14.04 19.30
N CYS A 59 -28.62 13.84 17.97
CA CYS A 59 -29.84 13.51 17.24
C CYS A 59 -29.56 12.47 16.16
N ILE A 60 -30.47 11.52 15.96
CA ILE A 60 -30.31 10.44 14.99
C ILE A 60 -31.23 10.68 13.79
N VAL A 61 -30.65 10.78 12.59
CA VAL A 61 -31.36 10.81 11.31
C VAL A 61 -31.35 9.40 10.75
N ARG A 62 -32.52 8.73 10.73
CA ARG A 62 -32.62 7.32 10.31
C ARG A 62 -32.76 7.15 8.79
N ASP A 63 -33.35 8.12 8.11
CA ASP A 63 -33.81 7.98 6.72
C ASP A 63 -33.28 9.10 5.81
N GLY A 64 -33.02 8.76 4.54
CA GLY A 64 -32.58 9.68 3.49
C GLY A 64 -31.07 9.66 3.21
N GLU A 65 -30.62 10.41 2.20
CA GLU A 65 -29.21 10.54 1.77
C GLU A 65 -28.27 11.03 2.91
N PHE A 66 -28.86 11.63 3.94
CA PHE A 66 -28.17 12.22 5.08
C PHE A 66 -28.36 11.42 6.38
N SER A 67 -28.68 10.12 6.32
CA SER A 67 -28.80 9.24 7.49
C SER A 67 -27.49 9.15 8.28
N GLY A 68 -27.57 9.22 9.61
CA GLY A 68 -26.44 9.16 10.53
C GLY A 68 -26.77 9.76 11.91
N ILE A 69 -25.79 9.73 12.81
CA ILE A 69 -25.83 10.48 14.07
C ILE A 69 -25.38 11.91 13.78
N TYR A 70 -25.97 12.87 14.50
CA TYR A 70 -25.66 14.30 14.43
C TYR A 70 -25.52 14.88 15.83
N LEU A 71 -24.64 15.88 15.99
CA LEU A 71 -24.61 16.75 17.17
C LEU A 71 -25.33 18.07 16.88
N ALA A 72 -26.27 18.49 17.73
CA ALA A 72 -26.96 19.77 17.60
C ALA A 72 -26.04 20.95 17.96
N THR A 73 -25.75 21.83 17.00
CA THR A 73 -24.94 23.06 17.22
C THR A 73 -25.79 24.29 17.53
N LYS A 74 -27.11 24.20 17.29
CA LYS A 74 -28.14 25.17 17.68
C LYS A 74 -29.38 24.37 18.13
N GLU A 75 -30.36 25.05 18.72
CA GLU A 75 -31.66 24.45 19.01
C GLU A 75 -32.29 23.92 17.69
N ILE A 76 -32.51 22.59 17.62
CA ILE A 76 -33.18 21.97 16.49
C ILE A 76 -34.67 21.94 16.80
N THR A 77 -35.44 22.58 15.92
CA THR A 77 -36.89 22.71 16.06
C THR A 77 -37.62 21.89 15.01
N ASN A 78 -38.93 21.79 15.17
CA ASN A 78 -39.80 21.03 14.27
C ASN A 78 -40.11 21.83 12.98
N ASN A 79 -39.44 22.97 12.76
CA ASN A 79 -39.72 23.89 11.66
C ASN A 79 -38.76 23.64 10.48
N ALA A 80 -39.29 23.03 9.41
CA ALA A 80 -38.57 22.76 8.17
C ALA A 80 -38.08 24.01 7.40
N GLN A 81 -38.32 25.23 7.90
CA GLN A 81 -37.79 26.47 7.33
C GLN A 81 -36.40 26.88 7.88
N GLN A 82 -35.79 26.12 8.81
CA GLN A 82 -34.38 26.36 9.19
C GLN A 82 -33.49 26.15 7.94
N LYS A 83 -32.82 27.22 7.48
CA LYS A 83 -31.89 27.21 6.33
C LYS A 83 -30.42 27.17 6.74
N ASP A 84 -30.13 27.49 7.99
CA ASP A 84 -28.78 27.57 8.52
C ASP A 84 -28.34 26.21 9.07
N VAL A 85 -27.02 25.97 9.05
CA VAL A 85 -26.42 24.86 9.78
C VAL A 85 -26.80 24.95 11.26
N ASN A 86 -27.36 23.86 11.78
CA ASN A 86 -27.84 23.71 13.16
C ASN A 86 -27.45 22.36 13.79
N CYS A 87 -26.82 21.47 13.02
CA CYS A 87 -26.28 20.20 13.49
C CYS A 87 -25.04 19.80 12.66
N ILE A 88 -24.24 18.84 13.13
CA ILE A 88 -23.06 18.31 12.42
C ILE A 88 -23.16 16.79 12.36
N LYS A 89 -22.99 16.19 11.17
CA LYS A 89 -23.00 14.73 10.96
C LYS A 89 -21.66 14.09 11.39
N TYR A 90 -21.74 12.88 11.95
CA TYR A 90 -20.61 11.94 12.01
C TYR A 90 -20.51 11.21 10.66
N ASP A 91 -19.61 11.63 9.74
CA ASP A 91 -19.15 10.77 8.63
C ASP A 91 -17.82 11.19 7.95
N GLU A 92 -17.01 10.16 7.65
CA GLU A 92 -15.92 10.05 6.65
C GLU A 92 -14.52 10.64 6.94
N GLU A 93 -14.34 11.85 7.50
CA GLU A 93 -13.00 12.43 7.73
C GLU A 93 -12.92 13.34 8.98
N ASN A 94 -11.72 13.49 9.56
CA ASN A 94 -11.46 14.42 10.66
C ASN A 94 -11.67 15.89 10.21
N VAL A 95 -12.67 16.55 10.80
CA VAL A 95 -13.00 17.96 10.53
C VAL A 95 -13.16 18.76 11.83
N TYR A 96 -12.84 20.05 11.78
CA TYR A 96 -12.76 20.94 12.93
C TYR A 96 -13.77 22.07 12.82
N TYR A 97 -14.56 22.29 13.88
CA TYR A 97 -15.57 23.35 13.93
C TYR A 97 -15.29 24.32 15.06
N TYR A 98 -15.21 25.62 14.74
CA TYR A 98 -15.16 26.68 15.74
C TYR A 98 -16.57 27.08 16.19
N VAL A 99 -16.91 26.77 17.44
CA VAL A 99 -18.21 27.09 18.03
C VAL A 99 -18.10 28.39 18.83
N LYS A 100 -18.38 29.49 18.14
CA LYS A 100 -18.42 30.84 18.71
C LYS A 100 -19.72 31.09 19.46
N ASP A 101 -19.63 31.68 20.65
CA ASP A 101 -20.78 32.19 21.39
C ASP A 101 -20.93 33.70 21.22
N ASN A 102 -22.17 34.17 21.07
CA ASN A 102 -22.50 35.57 20.81
C ASN A 102 -23.26 36.24 21.98
N VAL A 103 -23.14 35.69 23.19
CA VAL A 103 -23.70 36.31 24.40
C VAL A 103 -22.90 37.58 24.74
N LYS A 104 -23.50 38.74 24.49
CA LYS A 104 -22.97 40.06 24.88
C LYS A 104 -23.37 40.48 26.31
N ASP A 105 -24.18 39.68 26.98
CA ASP A 105 -24.77 40.02 28.28
C ASP A 105 -23.98 39.42 29.46
N LYS A 106 -23.93 40.19 30.55
CA LYS A 106 -22.97 40.05 31.66
C LYS A 106 -23.27 38.93 32.67
N GLU A 107 -23.99 37.89 32.28
CA GLU A 107 -24.28 36.74 33.15
C GLU A 107 -23.80 35.46 32.45
N PHE A 108 -22.84 34.77 33.07
CA PHE A 108 -22.26 33.52 32.58
C PHE A 108 -23.33 32.42 32.58
N ASN A 109 -24.01 32.24 31.45
CA ASN A 109 -24.80 31.04 31.21
C ASN A 109 -23.86 29.88 30.87
N ASN A 110 -23.93 28.83 31.69
CA ASN A 110 -22.96 27.74 31.73
C ASN A 110 -23.13 26.77 30.55
N TYR A 111 -22.00 26.22 30.09
CA TYR A 111 -21.97 25.03 29.26
C TYR A 111 -22.01 23.79 30.18
N GLU A 112 -22.94 22.87 29.95
CA GLU A 112 -22.86 21.48 30.43
C GLU A 112 -22.59 20.56 29.24
N PHE A 113 -21.31 20.29 28.97
CA PHE A 113 -20.92 19.23 28.05
C PHE A 113 -20.43 18.05 28.90
N ALA A 114 -21.31 17.06 29.12
CA ALA A 114 -21.03 15.85 29.90
C ALA A 114 -20.31 16.10 31.25
N ALA A 115 -20.89 16.98 32.08
CA ALA A 115 -20.50 17.30 33.47
C ALA A 115 -19.24 18.15 33.72
N ASP A 116 -18.50 18.60 32.71
CA ASP A 116 -17.40 19.56 32.91
C ASP A 116 -17.84 21.03 32.87
N ARG A 117 -17.18 21.87 33.68
CA ARG A 117 -17.52 23.30 33.87
C ARG A 117 -16.83 24.22 32.85
N THR A 118 -17.57 25.26 32.45
CA THR A 118 -17.08 26.58 31.99
C THR A 118 -15.98 26.60 30.92
N ILE A 119 -16.38 26.53 29.64
CA ILE A 119 -15.52 26.85 28.50
C ILE A 119 -16.27 27.84 27.58
N SER A 120 -15.59 28.87 27.06
CA SER A 120 -16.24 29.89 26.21
C SER A 120 -15.49 30.09 24.89
N ASN A 121 -16.19 29.82 23.78
CA ASN A 121 -15.65 29.59 22.44
C ASN A 121 -14.70 28.37 22.40
N ILE A 122 -15.11 27.32 21.70
CA ILE A 122 -14.39 26.03 21.63
C ILE A 122 -14.11 25.61 20.19
N ILE A 123 -13.13 24.73 20.02
CA ILE A 123 -13.01 23.89 18.83
C ILE A 123 -13.53 22.49 19.15
N ILE A 124 -14.28 21.95 18.20
CA ILE A 124 -14.78 20.59 18.21
C ILE A 124 -14.13 19.85 17.04
N GLU A 125 -13.41 18.79 17.33
CA GLU A 125 -12.96 17.81 16.35
C GLU A 125 -14.06 16.76 16.17
N VAL A 126 -14.39 16.43 14.92
CA VAL A 126 -15.34 15.39 14.54
C VAL A 126 -14.59 14.40 13.68
N GLY A 127 -14.33 13.21 14.22
CA GLY A 127 -13.75 12.08 13.50
C GLY A 127 -14.82 11.10 13.03
N LYS A 128 -14.38 9.97 12.48
CA LYS A 128 -15.26 8.89 12.01
C LYS A 128 -16.17 8.34 13.12
N ASP A 129 -15.59 8.10 14.30
CA ASP A 129 -16.22 7.37 15.40
C ASP A 129 -16.32 8.20 16.71
N SER A 130 -15.91 9.48 16.70
CA SER A 130 -15.83 10.33 17.90
C SER A 130 -16.13 11.81 17.62
N ILE A 131 -16.59 12.53 18.64
CA ILE A 131 -16.59 13.99 18.69
C ILE A 131 -15.86 14.43 19.96
N ASN A 132 -14.73 15.10 19.77
CA ASN A 132 -13.88 15.55 20.86
C ASN A 132 -13.98 17.07 20.99
N VAL A 133 -14.32 17.56 22.18
CA VAL A 133 -14.12 18.96 22.53
C VAL A 133 -12.67 19.12 22.97
N ILE A 134 -11.95 20.06 22.36
CA ILE A 134 -10.58 20.37 22.77
C ILE A 134 -10.66 21.22 24.06
N LYS A 135 -10.15 20.68 25.16
CA LYS A 135 -10.37 21.19 26.54
C LYS A 135 -9.12 21.77 27.21
N SER A 136 -7.94 21.45 26.72
CA SER A 136 -6.64 21.76 27.31
C SER A 136 -5.59 21.87 26.19
N ASN A 137 -4.47 22.52 26.48
CA ASN A 137 -3.27 22.49 25.64
C ASN A 137 -2.20 21.67 26.37
N ASP A 138 -2.40 20.36 26.43
CA ASP A 138 -1.47 19.45 27.10
C ASP A 138 -0.21 19.28 26.22
N ASP A 139 0.97 19.44 26.84
CA ASP A 139 2.31 19.17 26.29
C ASP A 139 2.86 20.07 25.16
N ASN A 140 2.81 21.40 25.29
CA ASN A 140 3.78 22.27 24.57
C ASN A 140 4.24 23.52 25.35
N ASN A 141 5.45 24.00 25.02
CA ASN A 141 6.05 25.23 25.58
C ASN A 141 5.45 26.54 24.99
N LEU A 142 4.27 26.47 24.36
CA LEU A 142 3.65 27.58 23.63
C LEU A 142 2.47 28.15 24.43
N ASN A 143 2.19 29.44 24.23
CA ASN A 143 1.06 30.15 24.83
C ASN A 143 -0.27 29.81 24.12
N GLY A 144 -0.55 28.53 23.91
CA GLY A 144 -1.69 27.99 23.18
C GLY A 144 -1.34 27.28 21.87
N SER A 145 -2.41 26.84 21.18
CA SER A 145 -2.38 26.20 19.86
C SER A 145 -3.06 27.09 18.81
N LEU A 146 -2.60 26.99 17.55
CA LEU A 146 -3.23 27.67 16.40
C LEU A 146 -3.86 26.66 15.45
N TYR A 147 -5.18 26.75 15.28
CA TYR A 147 -5.95 26.00 14.30
C TYR A 147 -6.23 26.90 13.09
N VAL A 148 -5.89 26.47 11.88
CA VAL A 148 -6.28 27.19 10.64
C VAL A 148 -7.25 26.32 9.87
N ILE A 149 -8.53 26.66 9.97
CA ILE A 149 -9.65 25.85 9.46
C ILE A 149 -10.12 26.42 8.12
N GLY A 150 -10.08 25.63 7.06
CA GLY A 150 -10.57 25.99 5.72
C GLY A 150 -12.10 26.05 5.61
N ASP A 151 -12.61 26.55 4.49
CA ASP A 151 -14.05 26.59 4.19
C ASP A 151 -14.71 25.19 4.14
N ASP A 152 -13.91 24.13 3.98
CA ASP A 152 -14.31 22.72 4.05
C ASP A 152 -14.31 22.14 5.48
N ASN A 153 -13.99 22.95 6.49
CA ASN A 153 -13.75 22.58 7.89
C ASN A 153 -12.55 21.64 8.11
N LYS A 154 -11.65 21.50 7.13
CA LYS A 154 -10.39 20.77 7.29
C LYS A 154 -9.26 21.71 7.72
N LEU A 155 -8.21 21.16 8.31
CA LEU A 155 -6.99 21.93 8.59
C LEU A 155 -6.30 22.35 7.29
N LEU A 156 -5.70 23.54 7.29
CA LEU A 156 -5.08 24.12 6.11
C LEU A 156 -3.82 23.35 5.68
N SER A 157 -3.89 22.70 4.52
CA SER A 157 -2.77 22.00 3.87
C SER A 157 -2.18 22.70 2.64
N SER A 158 -2.74 23.86 2.23
CA SER A 158 -2.43 24.48 0.93
C SER A 158 -1.32 25.53 0.99
N GLU A 159 -0.31 25.40 0.11
CA GLU A 159 0.71 26.43 -0.14
C GLU A 159 0.19 27.67 -0.90
N LYS A 160 -0.99 27.56 -1.52
CA LYS A 160 -1.67 28.67 -2.19
C LYS A 160 -2.63 29.33 -1.23
N GLU A 161 -2.81 30.65 -1.38
CA GLU A 161 -3.79 31.40 -0.60
C GLU A 161 -5.20 30.80 -0.74
N LYS A 162 -5.79 30.42 0.40
CA LYS A 162 -7.18 29.97 0.54
C LYS A 162 -7.91 30.81 1.58
N THR A 163 -9.22 30.91 1.42
CA THR A 163 -10.11 31.35 2.50
C THR A 163 -10.08 30.30 3.61
N ALA A 164 -9.78 30.76 4.82
CA ALA A 164 -9.68 29.96 6.03
C ALA A 164 -9.77 30.90 7.24
N THR A 165 -10.05 30.34 8.42
CA THR A 165 -10.12 31.07 9.69
C THR A 165 -9.03 30.53 10.63
N GLY A 166 -8.09 31.39 11.02
CA GLY A 166 -7.13 31.09 12.08
C GLY A 166 -7.77 31.34 13.45
N ILE A 167 -7.65 30.38 14.38
CA ILE A 167 -8.19 30.43 15.73
C ILE A 167 -7.08 30.01 16.71
N ILE A 168 -6.73 30.90 17.63
CA ILE A 168 -5.80 30.63 18.71
C ILE A 168 -6.60 30.16 19.92
N CYS A 169 -6.32 28.96 20.40
CA CYS A 169 -6.91 28.37 21.61
C CYS A 169 -5.85 28.30 22.71
N LYS A 170 -6.16 28.84 23.89
CA LYS A 170 -5.24 28.79 25.03
C LYS A 170 -5.93 28.84 26.38
N ASP A 171 -5.21 28.36 27.37
CA ASP A 171 -5.58 28.51 28.77
C ASP A 171 -5.49 29.97 29.23
N ARG A 172 -6.45 30.34 30.07
CA ARG A 172 -6.56 31.65 30.67
C ARG A 172 -6.85 31.53 32.16
N GLU A 173 -5.93 32.00 32.98
CA GLU A 173 -6.16 32.14 34.41
C GLU A 173 -7.28 33.15 34.70
N LEU A 174 -8.21 32.74 35.56
CA LEU A 174 -9.22 33.55 36.21
C LEU A 174 -9.08 33.38 37.73
N GLN A 175 -9.73 34.25 38.52
CA GLN A 175 -9.60 34.21 40.00
C GLN A 175 -10.07 32.89 40.63
N ASP A 176 -10.92 32.11 39.94
CA ASP A 176 -11.49 30.84 40.41
C ASP A 176 -10.97 29.61 39.62
N GLY A 177 -9.89 29.74 38.84
CA GLY A 177 -9.26 28.64 38.09
C GLY A 177 -8.89 28.97 36.64
N THR A 178 -8.36 28.00 35.92
CA THR A 178 -7.97 28.11 34.51
C THR A 178 -9.14 27.76 33.60
N VAL A 179 -9.37 28.57 32.55
CA VAL A 179 -10.40 28.32 31.53
C VAL A 179 -9.77 28.34 30.14
N TYR A 180 -9.93 27.26 29.40
CA TYR A 180 -9.57 27.17 27.99
C TYR A 180 -10.45 28.10 27.14
N GLN A 181 -9.87 28.88 26.22
CA GLN A 181 -10.61 29.83 25.41
C GLN A 181 -10.03 29.96 23.99
N CYS A 182 -10.88 29.76 22.98
CA CYS A 182 -10.52 29.90 21.57
C CYS A 182 -10.97 31.25 20.96
N LYS A 183 -10.07 31.94 20.25
CA LYS A 183 -10.33 33.25 19.63
C LYS A 183 -9.81 33.30 18.19
N GLU A 184 -10.64 33.78 17.27
CA GLU A 184 -10.23 34.13 15.91
C GLU A 184 -9.04 35.12 15.90
N GLU A 185 -8.03 34.80 15.10
CA GLU A 185 -6.92 35.68 14.78
C GLU A 185 -7.24 36.50 13.51
N ALA A 186 -7.01 37.81 13.60
CA ALA A 186 -7.38 38.81 12.61
C ALA A 186 -6.18 39.63 12.10
N VAL A 187 -4.98 39.49 12.69
CA VAL A 187 -3.80 40.26 12.28
C VAL A 187 -3.22 39.72 10.97
N LYS A 188 -3.52 40.43 9.88
CA LYS A 188 -3.05 40.14 8.51
C LYS A 188 -1.60 40.53 8.29
N ASN A 189 -1.02 39.93 7.26
CA ASN A 189 0.36 40.05 6.78
C ASN A 189 1.38 39.63 7.84
N LYS A 190 1.11 38.50 8.52
CA LYS A 190 1.94 37.97 9.61
C LYS A 190 2.08 36.45 9.49
N PHE A 191 3.25 35.95 9.88
CA PHE A 191 3.56 34.53 9.99
C PHE A 191 3.24 34.00 11.38
N TYR A 192 2.68 32.79 11.41
CA TYR A 192 2.37 32.04 12.62
C TYR A 192 2.85 30.61 12.47
N TYR A 193 3.23 29.98 13.59
CA TYR A 193 3.35 28.54 13.68
C TYR A 193 1.99 27.94 14.05
N SER A 194 1.60 26.85 13.40
CA SER A 194 0.49 26.01 13.81
C SER A 194 1.07 24.66 14.22
N ASP A 195 1.09 24.44 15.53
CA ASP A 195 1.41 23.18 16.20
C ASP A 195 0.47 22.06 15.74
N VAL A 196 -0.82 22.36 15.63
CA VAL A 196 -1.87 21.44 15.16
C VAL A 196 -1.62 20.94 13.72
N ILE A 197 -1.04 21.79 12.86
CA ILE A 197 -0.71 21.44 11.46
C ILE A 197 0.75 20.95 11.36
N GLY A 198 1.58 21.16 12.39
CA GLY A 198 3.02 20.95 12.37
C GLY A 198 3.77 21.88 11.39
N LYS A 199 3.19 23.04 11.03
CA LYS A 199 3.72 23.90 9.95
C LYS A 199 3.51 25.38 10.21
N VAL A 200 4.37 26.20 9.60
CA VAL A 200 4.17 27.65 9.52
C VAL A 200 3.13 28.00 8.46
N VAL A 201 2.28 28.95 8.84
CA VAL A 201 1.21 29.53 8.04
C VAL A 201 1.40 31.04 7.94
N TYR A 202 1.07 31.61 6.78
CA TYR A 202 1.06 33.05 6.56
C TYR A 202 -0.35 33.53 6.31
N TYR A 203 -0.83 34.45 7.15
CA TYR A 203 -2.10 35.13 6.91
C TYR A 203 -1.85 36.36 6.04
N SER A 204 -2.24 36.30 4.77
CA SER A 204 -2.13 37.43 3.83
C SER A 204 -3.41 38.28 3.78
N ASN A 205 -3.38 39.35 2.99
CA ASN A 205 -4.60 40.08 2.64
C ASN A 205 -5.66 39.22 1.92
N ALA A 206 -5.24 38.21 1.14
CA ALA A 206 -6.09 37.37 0.30
C ALA A 206 -6.61 36.09 0.99
N GLY A 207 -5.97 35.66 2.08
CA GLY A 207 -6.26 34.39 2.76
C GLY A 207 -5.04 33.80 3.46
N TRP A 208 -5.18 32.60 4.01
CA TRP A 208 -4.10 31.86 4.65
C TRP A 208 -3.42 30.92 3.64
N LYS A 209 -2.13 30.66 3.84
CA LYS A 209 -1.38 29.60 3.16
C LYS A 209 -0.33 28.98 4.07
N VAL A 210 0.01 27.72 3.83
CA VAL A 210 1.18 27.03 4.39
C VAL A 210 2.45 27.58 3.72
N VAL A 211 3.55 27.71 4.48
CA VAL A 211 4.83 28.22 3.97
C VAL A 211 5.94 27.19 4.19
N ASN A 212 6.37 26.55 3.10
CA ASN A 212 7.37 25.48 3.10
C ASN A 212 8.77 25.97 2.64
N SER A 213 9.21 27.15 3.07
CA SER A 213 10.49 27.73 2.63
C SER A 213 11.30 28.38 3.75
N GLY A 214 12.58 28.01 3.83
CA GLY A 214 13.58 28.60 4.72
C GLY A 214 13.54 28.07 6.16
N TYR A 215 14.39 28.64 7.01
CA TYR A 215 14.42 28.36 8.45
C TYR A 215 13.41 29.23 9.19
N GLN A 216 12.70 28.63 10.12
CA GLN A 216 11.50 29.20 10.71
C GLN A 216 11.64 29.17 12.23
N PHE A 217 11.67 30.36 12.87
CA PHE A 217 11.81 30.49 14.32
C PHE A 217 10.71 31.35 14.92
N TRP A 218 10.01 30.83 15.92
CA TRP A 218 8.85 31.47 16.56
C TRP A 218 9.01 31.63 18.07
N ASN A 219 8.20 32.54 18.62
CA ASN A 219 8.12 32.82 20.05
C ASN A 219 6.99 32.04 20.74
N LYS A 220 6.87 32.20 22.07
CA LYS A 220 5.80 31.56 22.88
C LYS A 220 4.40 31.86 22.34
N ASP A 221 4.18 33.04 21.77
CA ASP A 221 2.90 33.43 21.15
C ASP A 221 2.69 32.88 19.73
N MET A 222 3.45 31.86 19.32
CA MET A 222 3.40 31.19 18.01
C MET A 222 3.64 32.13 16.82
N THR A 223 4.32 33.25 17.01
CA THR A 223 4.55 34.23 15.94
C THR A 223 6.01 34.29 15.55
N GLY A 224 6.28 34.57 14.26
CA GLY A 224 7.66 34.66 13.76
C GLY A 224 8.51 35.65 14.55
N SER A 225 9.62 35.18 15.12
CA SER A 225 10.45 35.93 16.08
C SER A 225 11.05 37.21 15.47
N ARG A 226 11.00 38.31 16.23
CA ARG A 226 11.49 39.63 15.82
C ARG A 226 12.33 40.27 16.90
N VAL A 227 13.37 41.01 16.49
CA VAL A 227 14.04 41.98 17.36
C VAL A 227 13.12 43.20 17.46
N THR A 228 12.45 43.39 18.58
CA THR A 228 11.81 44.66 18.94
C THR A 228 12.87 45.70 19.35
N GLU A 229 12.53 46.99 19.29
CA GLU A 229 13.52 48.05 19.53
C GLU A 229 14.12 47.98 20.93
N VAL A 230 15.40 48.35 21.01
CA VAL A 230 16.30 48.16 22.15
C VAL A 230 15.77 48.84 23.41
N ASP A 231 15.37 48.04 24.41
CA ASP A 231 15.51 48.43 25.81
C ASP A 231 16.82 47.86 26.36
N THR A 232 17.51 48.61 27.22
CA THR A 232 18.96 48.45 27.44
C THR A 232 19.37 47.34 28.42
N GLU A 233 18.48 46.40 28.74
CA GLU A 233 18.74 45.31 29.69
C GLU A 233 18.55 43.92 29.05
N LYS A 234 19.56 43.44 28.30
CA LYS A 234 19.67 42.04 27.78
C LYS A 234 18.32 41.34 27.56
N ASP A 235 17.49 41.87 26.66
CA ASP A 235 16.14 41.35 26.48
C ASP A 235 16.18 39.89 25.98
N ASN A 236 15.70 38.98 26.83
CA ASN A 236 15.47 37.59 26.49
C ASN A 236 14.37 37.53 25.41
N VAL A 237 14.77 37.51 24.15
CA VAL A 237 13.84 37.13 23.09
C VAL A 237 13.54 35.65 23.24
N ASP A 238 12.37 35.34 23.79
CA ASP A 238 11.81 33.99 23.93
C ASP A 238 11.60 33.34 22.55
N VAL A 239 12.67 32.87 21.91
CA VAL A 239 12.60 31.93 20.78
C VAL A 239 12.47 30.54 21.39
N VAL A 240 11.37 29.86 21.12
CA VAL A 240 10.99 28.63 21.86
C VAL A 240 11.30 27.38 21.07
N VAL A 241 11.09 27.46 19.76
CA VAL A 241 11.30 26.37 18.82
C VAL A 241 11.72 26.99 17.49
N GLY A 242 12.55 26.26 16.74
CA GLY A 242 12.71 26.48 15.32
C GLY A 242 12.55 25.18 14.55
N GLY A 243 12.24 25.30 13.27
CA GLY A 243 12.21 24.19 12.33
C GLY A 243 12.78 24.56 10.97
N SER A 244 13.13 23.54 10.20
CA SER A 244 13.37 23.67 8.76
C SER A 244 12.06 23.55 7.97
N SER A 245 12.08 23.93 6.68
CA SER A 245 10.95 23.76 5.75
C SER A 245 10.41 22.34 5.63
N ASN A 246 11.17 21.34 6.09
CA ASN A 246 10.82 19.91 6.01
C ASN A 246 10.23 19.39 7.33
N GLY A 247 9.92 20.27 8.31
CA GLY A 247 9.30 19.90 9.58
C GLY A 247 10.24 19.34 10.64
N SER A 248 11.52 19.11 10.33
CA SER A 248 12.51 18.71 11.34
C SER A 248 12.79 19.86 12.32
N THR A 249 12.60 19.55 13.61
CA THR A 249 12.90 20.40 14.78
C THR A 249 14.36 20.33 15.22
N ASN A 250 15.14 19.39 14.68
CA ASN A 250 16.56 19.24 15.00
C ASN A 250 17.38 20.30 14.25
N ILE A 251 17.34 21.53 14.77
CA ILE A 251 18.22 22.61 14.35
C ILE A 251 19.59 22.42 15.02
N LEU A 252 20.63 22.40 14.20
CA LEU A 252 22.02 22.24 14.66
C LEU A 252 22.60 23.55 15.20
N GLU A 253 23.65 23.48 16.00
CA GLU A 253 24.43 24.67 16.40
C GLU A 253 24.82 25.50 15.16
N GLY A 254 24.65 26.82 15.21
CA GLY A 254 25.01 27.71 14.10
C GLY A 254 24.08 28.91 13.92
N VAL A 255 24.26 29.59 12.79
CA VAL A 255 23.62 30.89 12.50
C VAL A 255 22.68 30.77 11.33
N TYR A 256 21.48 31.33 11.48
CA TYR A 256 20.35 31.12 10.57
C TYR A 256 19.61 32.42 10.27
N ILE A 257 19.14 32.58 9.02
CA ILE A 257 18.19 33.64 8.63
C ILE A 257 16.77 33.14 8.89
N ASN A 258 16.03 33.85 9.74
CA ASN A 258 14.61 33.56 10.00
C ASN A 258 13.75 34.04 8.82
N ALA A 259 13.14 33.09 8.11
CA ALA A 259 12.27 33.33 6.96
C ALA A 259 10.89 33.92 7.34
N MET A 260 10.50 33.91 8.62
CA MET A 260 9.22 34.45 9.11
C MET A 260 9.24 35.95 9.45
N ALA A 261 10.30 36.65 9.04
CA ALA A 261 10.48 38.07 9.33
C ALA A 261 10.44 38.93 8.06
N ASP A 262 9.69 40.04 8.12
CA ASP A 262 9.64 41.03 7.03
C ASP A 262 11.00 41.73 6.86
N GLU A 263 11.69 41.97 7.97
CA GLU A 263 13.08 42.42 8.04
C GLU A 263 14.05 41.24 8.16
N LEU A 264 15.33 41.46 7.81
CA LEU A 264 16.36 40.44 8.02
C LEU A 264 16.52 40.18 9.52
N ASN A 265 16.12 39.00 10.00
CA ASN A 265 16.33 38.53 11.37
C ASN A 265 17.24 37.30 11.35
N ILE A 266 18.11 37.24 12.35
CA ILE A 266 19.19 36.26 12.41
C ILE A 266 19.16 35.63 13.79
N VAL A 267 19.13 34.31 13.82
CA VAL A 267 19.11 33.48 15.02
C VAL A 267 20.48 32.83 15.14
N ASP A 268 21.06 32.90 16.32
CA ASP A 268 22.21 32.09 16.74
C ASP A 268 21.67 30.92 17.57
N VAL A 269 22.22 29.73 17.34
CA VAL A 269 21.86 28.49 18.00
C VAL A 269 23.12 27.94 18.63
N ASP A 270 23.15 27.85 19.95
CA ASP A 270 24.31 27.35 20.70
C ASP A 270 24.33 25.80 20.69
N SER A 271 25.45 25.24 21.13
CA SER A 271 25.75 23.82 21.30
C SER A 271 24.77 23.05 22.18
N ASP A 272 24.07 23.73 23.11
CA ASP A 272 23.00 23.16 23.94
C ASP A 272 21.61 23.27 23.30
N GLY A 273 21.51 23.78 22.07
CA GLY A 273 20.27 24.05 21.35
C GLY A 273 19.55 25.33 21.78
N SER A 274 20.11 26.13 22.69
CA SER A 274 19.53 27.41 23.07
C SER A 274 19.53 28.40 21.90
N LEU A 275 18.46 29.20 21.81
CA LEU A 275 18.16 30.06 20.67
C LEU A 275 18.24 31.53 21.08
N SER A 276 18.99 32.36 20.35
CA SER A 276 19.08 33.80 20.60
C SER A 276 18.98 34.61 19.30
N LEU A 277 18.51 35.87 19.38
CA LEU A 277 18.49 36.78 18.23
C LEU A 277 19.71 37.71 18.21
N ILE A 278 20.37 37.78 17.06
CA ILE A 278 21.53 38.67 16.86
C ILE A 278 21.04 40.10 16.58
N GLY A 279 21.34 41.01 17.51
CA GLY A 279 20.95 42.42 17.47
C GLY A 279 21.49 43.14 16.23
N LYS A 280 20.81 44.20 15.77
CA LYS A 280 21.18 44.89 14.50
C LYS A 280 22.64 45.37 14.48
N GLU A 281 23.15 45.86 15.61
CA GLU A 281 24.52 46.35 15.77
C GLU A 281 25.58 45.24 15.93
N GLU A 282 25.18 44.03 16.32
CA GLU A 282 26.09 42.89 16.56
C GLU A 282 26.36 42.07 15.29
N ARG A 283 25.59 42.34 14.22
CA ARG A 283 25.66 41.59 12.97
C ARG A 283 26.97 41.84 12.25
N LYS A 284 27.72 40.76 12.00
CA LYS A 284 28.91 40.80 11.15
C LYS A 284 28.52 40.94 9.68
N VAL A 285 28.54 42.18 9.18
CA VAL A 285 28.22 42.49 7.77
C VAL A 285 29.48 42.54 6.92
N CYS A 286 29.44 41.94 5.73
CA CYS A 286 30.50 42.05 4.74
C CYS A 286 29.98 42.22 3.33
N LYS A 287 30.87 42.73 2.48
CA LYS A 287 30.73 42.76 1.03
C LYS A 287 31.66 41.71 0.42
N ILE A 288 31.17 40.96 -0.56
CA ILE A 288 31.91 39.89 -1.22
C ILE A 288 32.31 40.29 -2.64
N GLU A 289 33.59 40.15 -2.95
CA GLU A 289 34.20 40.44 -4.25
C GLU A 289 35.15 39.28 -4.59
N ASN A 290 34.80 38.47 -5.60
CA ASN A 290 35.58 37.28 -6.02
C ASN A 290 35.91 36.32 -4.86
N LYS A 291 34.89 35.89 -4.11
CA LYS A 291 34.95 35.11 -2.86
C LYS A 291 35.62 35.79 -1.65
N LYS A 292 36.48 36.79 -1.83
CA LYS A 292 37.04 37.55 -0.70
C LYS A 292 35.94 38.37 -0.04
N CYS A 293 35.87 38.33 1.29
CA CYS A 293 34.96 39.19 2.05
C CYS A 293 35.71 40.33 2.74
N LYS A 294 35.13 41.52 2.64
CA LYS A 294 35.58 42.71 3.37
C LYS A 294 34.48 43.11 4.33
N ALA A 295 34.84 43.34 5.59
CA ALA A 295 33.92 43.87 6.59
C ALA A 295 33.31 45.21 6.13
N VAL A 296 32.08 45.47 6.56
CA VAL A 296 31.41 46.77 6.41
C VAL A 296 31.31 47.39 7.80
N GLY A 297 32.13 48.42 8.06
CA GLY A 297 32.27 49.05 9.39
C GLY A 297 33.49 48.55 10.17
N GLU A 298 33.53 48.82 11.47
CA GLU A 298 34.61 48.41 12.39
C GLU A 298 34.45 46.97 12.92
N VAL A 299 34.05 46.04 12.05
CA VAL A 299 33.85 44.62 12.41
C VAL A 299 35.04 43.77 12.00
N GLU A 300 35.60 43.02 12.94
CA GLU A 300 36.63 42.02 12.65
C GLU A 300 36.01 40.69 12.17
N LEU A 301 36.42 40.28 10.97
CA LEU A 301 36.16 38.94 10.43
C LEU A 301 37.27 37.99 10.92
N VAL A 302 36.89 36.78 11.32
CA VAL A 302 37.79 35.79 11.94
C VAL A 302 37.46 34.41 11.36
N ASP A 303 38.43 33.50 11.29
CA ASP A 303 38.20 32.11 10.85
C ASP A 303 37.08 31.43 11.66
N GLY A 304 36.31 30.55 11.01
CA GLY A 304 35.23 29.78 11.64
C GLY A 304 34.07 30.61 12.19
N LYS A 305 33.88 31.86 11.70
CA LYS A 305 32.75 32.73 12.08
C LYS A 305 31.83 32.99 10.89
N TYR A 306 30.64 33.51 11.19
CA TYR A 306 29.68 33.90 10.17
C TYR A 306 29.92 35.33 9.69
N CYS A 307 29.47 35.61 8.47
CA CYS A 307 29.31 36.94 7.94
C CYS A 307 28.08 37.04 7.03
N ILE A 308 27.45 38.21 6.96
CA ILE A 308 26.14 38.41 6.34
C ILE A 308 26.23 39.41 5.18
N ASP A 309 25.76 38.99 4.01
CA ASP A 309 25.42 39.92 2.93
C ASP A 309 23.98 40.38 3.11
N GLN A 310 23.80 41.59 3.65
CA GLN A 310 22.49 42.20 3.85
C GLN A 310 21.74 42.47 2.53
N THR A 311 22.45 42.64 1.41
CA THR A 311 21.86 42.98 0.11
C THR A 311 21.14 41.77 -0.47
N ASN A 312 21.81 40.62 -0.44
CA ASN A 312 21.30 39.37 -0.99
C ASN A 312 20.57 38.50 0.05
N LYS A 313 20.61 38.88 1.34
CA LYS A 313 20.12 38.10 2.50
C LYS A 313 20.73 36.69 2.54
N VAL A 314 22.06 36.63 2.57
CA VAL A 314 22.83 35.37 2.56
C VAL A 314 23.83 35.34 3.73
N VAL A 315 23.93 34.19 4.42
CA VAL A 315 24.97 33.91 5.42
C VAL A 315 26.15 33.20 4.76
N TYR A 316 27.36 33.60 5.13
CA TYR A 316 28.63 33.02 4.70
C TYR A 316 29.46 32.61 5.92
N LEU A 317 30.24 31.55 5.77
CA LEU A 317 31.34 31.21 6.67
C LEU A 317 32.60 31.96 6.24
N THR A 318 33.25 32.68 7.16
CA THR A 318 34.57 33.28 6.95
C THR A 318 35.67 32.26 7.24
N VAL A 319 36.52 32.01 6.26
CA VAL A 319 37.65 31.08 6.33
C VAL A 319 38.93 31.82 5.96
N GLU A 320 40.00 31.60 6.71
CA GLU A 320 41.33 32.16 6.46
C GLU A 320 42.10 31.26 5.48
N GLU A 321 42.50 31.78 4.32
CA GLU A 321 43.26 31.05 3.30
C GLU A 321 44.57 31.77 2.94
N ASP A 322 45.63 30.99 2.63
CA ASP A 322 46.92 31.54 2.20
C ASP A 322 46.83 32.13 0.78
N SER A 323 47.09 33.45 0.65
CA SER A 323 46.98 34.14 -0.64
C SER A 323 48.18 33.90 -1.56
N ASN A 324 48.20 32.72 -2.19
CA ASN A 324 49.12 32.31 -3.26
C ASN A 324 50.62 32.53 -2.98
N ALA A 325 51.29 31.49 -2.46
CA ALA A 325 52.39 30.77 -3.12
C ALA A 325 53.38 31.52 -4.06
N SER A 326 53.71 32.80 -3.83
CA SER A 326 54.68 33.57 -4.62
C SER A 326 55.95 33.91 -3.84
N GLY A 327 56.75 32.88 -3.53
CA GLY A 327 58.21 32.95 -3.36
C GLY A 327 58.80 33.65 -2.13
N ASP A 328 58.23 34.77 -1.66
CA ASP A 328 58.87 35.68 -0.71
C ASP A 328 58.17 35.75 0.65
N GLY A 329 58.38 34.73 1.48
CA GLY A 329 58.62 34.83 2.93
C GLY A 329 57.60 35.48 3.88
N ALA A 330 56.45 35.97 3.41
CA ALA A 330 55.40 36.57 4.22
C ALA A 330 54.06 35.89 3.94
N GLU A 331 53.52 35.20 4.96
CA GLU A 331 52.18 34.61 4.95
C GLU A 331 51.11 35.71 4.95
N ASN A 332 50.82 36.26 3.78
CA ASN A 332 49.64 37.09 3.58
C ASN A 332 48.41 36.18 3.57
N LYS A 333 47.81 36.01 4.74
CA LYS A 333 46.52 35.34 4.88
C LYS A 333 45.38 36.27 4.45
N GLU A 334 44.41 35.75 3.73
CA GLU A 334 43.22 36.48 3.29
C GLU A 334 41.93 35.77 3.73
N ILE A 335 40.92 36.55 4.10
CA ILE A 335 39.62 36.00 4.52
C ILE A 335 38.70 35.81 3.31
N VAL A 336 38.31 34.57 3.10
CA VAL A 336 37.46 34.08 2.01
C VAL A 336 36.11 33.67 2.59
N CYS A 337 35.03 34.00 1.90
CA CYS A 337 33.67 33.68 2.32
C CYS A 337 33.07 32.55 1.49
N TYR A 338 32.62 31.52 2.20
CA TYR A 338 31.99 30.32 1.64
C TYR A 338 30.50 30.27 1.99
N THR A 339 29.67 29.87 1.02
CA THR A 339 28.25 29.56 1.23
C THR A 339 27.74 28.59 0.17
N GLY A 340 26.57 27.99 0.41
CA GLY A 340 25.84 27.16 -0.55
C GLY A 340 24.51 27.79 -0.98
N LYS A 341 23.56 26.96 -1.39
CA LYS A 341 22.15 27.32 -1.60
C LYS A 341 21.26 26.21 -1.05
N SER A 342 19.99 26.50 -0.79
CA SER A 342 19.02 25.50 -0.32
C SER A 342 18.87 24.29 -1.26
N SER A 343 19.01 24.51 -2.57
CA SER A 343 19.02 23.46 -3.60
C SER A 343 20.42 22.89 -3.91
N ASP A 344 21.47 23.38 -3.26
CA ASP A 344 22.86 23.17 -3.63
C ASP A 344 23.77 23.37 -2.39
N VAL A 345 23.59 22.49 -1.40
CA VAL A 345 24.25 22.56 -0.10
C VAL A 345 25.75 22.24 -0.24
N VAL A 346 26.58 23.07 0.39
CA VAL A 346 28.04 22.95 0.38
C VAL A 346 28.53 22.72 1.81
N TYR A 347 29.57 21.91 1.94
CA TYR A 347 30.22 21.57 3.21
C TYR A 347 31.61 22.23 3.25
N ARG A 348 32.06 22.69 4.42
CA ARG A 348 33.40 23.29 4.54
C ARG A 348 34.00 23.04 5.92
N LEU A 349 35.17 22.39 5.93
CA LEU A 349 36.00 22.27 7.12
C LEU A 349 36.73 23.60 7.37
N SER A 350 36.70 24.08 8.62
CA SER A 350 37.45 25.25 9.10
C SER A 350 38.04 24.88 10.47
N GLY A 351 39.35 24.78 10.56
CA GLY A 351 40.00 24.10 11.68
C GLY A 351 39.55 22.64 11.78
N ASP A 352 38.99 22.29 12.92
CA ASP A 352 38.43 20.99 13.28
C ASP A 352 36.89 20.93 13.20
N VAL A 353 36.21 21.96 12.68
CA VAL A 353 34.74 21.99 12.61
C VAL A 353 34.26 21.95 11.16
N LEU A 354 33.40 20.98 10.84
CA LEU A 354 32.73 20.90 9.53
C LEU A 354 31.41 21.69 9.55
N TYR A 355 31.28 22.61 8.61
CA TYR A 355 30.09 23.44 8.46
C TYR A 355 29.24 23.00 7.26
N ARG A 356 27.93 22.84 7.46
CA ARG A 356 26.91 22.77 6.40
C ARG A 356 26.46 24.19 6.03
N LEU A 357 26.48 24.50 4.73
CA LEU A 357 26.23 25.83 4.18
C LEU A 357 25.14 25.76 3.09
N ASP A 358 24.05 26.50 3.26
CA ASP A 358 22.93 26.50 2.31
C ASP A 358 22.43 27.92 1.92
N GLY A 359 23.23 28.94 2.21
CA GLY A 359 22.93 30.33 1.90
C GLY A 359 22.02 31.01 2.94
N LEU A 360 21.12 30.26 3.58
CA LEU A 360 20.29 30.77 4.67
C LEU A 360 20.91 30.50 6.04
N SER A 361 21.92 29.62 6.12
CA SER A 361 22.54 29.24 7.38
C SER A 361 24.01 28.79 7.24
N THR A 362 24.71 28.82 8.38
CA THR A 362 26.02 28.21 8.61
C THR A 362 25.90 27.32 9.86
N GLN A 363 25.87 26.00 9.67
CA GLN A 363 25.53 25.03 10.71
C GLN A 363 26.74 24.14 11.01
N LYS A 364 27.08 23.91 12.27
CA LYS A 364 28.10 22.94 12.65
C LYS A 364 27.54 21.52 12.61
N LEU A 365 28.39 20.56 12.26
CA LEU A 365 28.05 19.15 12.21
C LEU A 365 28.79 18.43 13.33
N LEU A 366 28.05 17.58 14.07
CA LEU A 366 28.56 16.94 15.27
C LEU A 366 29.21 15.58 14.97
N ASP A 367 28.49 14.71 14.26
CA ASP A 367 28.85 13.30 14.10
C ASP A 367 28.61 12.80 12.67
N GLY A 368 29.37 11.77 12.28
CA GLY A 368 29.13 10.95 11.09
C GLY A 368 30.19 11.07 9.98
N TRP A 369 30.00 10.25 8.95
CA TRP A 369 30.84 10.23 7.75
C TRP A 369 30.26 11.18 6.67
N PHE A 370 31.06 12.14 6.24
CA PHE A 370 30.72 13.09 5.17
C PHE A 370 31.58 12.79 3.94
N ILE A 371 30.96 12.12 2.96
CA ILE A 371 31.61 11.81 1.69
C ILE A 371 31.27 12.91 0.70
N LEU A 372 32.29 13.62 0.21
CA LEU A 372 32.15 14.84 -0.57
C LEU A 372 32.80 14.76 -1.96
N ASN A 373 32.19 15.46 -2.92
CA ASN A 373 32.73 15.66 -4.27
C ASN A 373 33.68 16.88 -4.36
N GLU A 374 34.22 17.16 -5.55
CA GLU A 374 35.17 18.27 -5.78
C GLU A 374 34.62 19.68 -5.52
N GLN A 375 33.31 19.82 -5.38
CA GLN A 375 32.65 21.09 -5.04
C GLN A 375 32.28 21.16 -3.54
N ASN A 376 32.80 20.22 -2.73
CA ASN A 376 32.46 19.96 -1.34
C ASN A 376 30.95 19.77 -1.11
N LYS A 377 30.26 19.10 -2.04
CA LYS A 377 28.85 18.75 -1.92
C LYS A 377 28.71 17.29 -1.61
N ALA A 378 27.56 16.89 -1.06
CA ALA A 378 27.24 15.50 -0.80
C ALA A 378 27.51 14.61 -2.02
N PHE A 379 28.42 13.66 -1.86
CA PHE A 379 28.78 12.72 -2.92
C PHE A 379 27.56 11.87 -3.29
N THR A 380 27.29 11.78 -4.60
CA THR A 380 26.06 11.20 -5.15
C THR A 380 26.38 10.48 -6.44
N SER A 381 26.89 9.25 -6.34
CA SER A 381 27.19 8.42 -7.51
C SER A 381 26.33 7.15 -7.51
N SER A 382 25.71 6.87 -8.66
CA SER A 382 25.13 5.56 -9.03
C SER A 382 26.20 4.53 -9.37
N TYR A 383 27.46 4.96 -9.49
CA TYR A 383 28.60 4.15 -9.87
C TYR A 383 29.68 4.18 -8.78
N ALA A 384 30.44 3.10 -8.60
CA ALA A 384 31.55 3.11 -7.65
C ALA A 384 32.65 4.07 -8.14
N GLU A 385 32.79 5.20 -7.46
CA GLU A 385 33.73 6.27 -7.82
C GLU A 385 34.50 6.76 -6.59
N LYS A 386 35.72 7.25 -6.81
CA LYS A 386 36.55 7.77 -5.72
C LYS A 386 36.01 9.13 -5.24
N ALA A 387 35.74 9.25 -3.94
CA ALA A 387 35.40 10.52 -3.32
C ALA A 387 36.60 11.48 -3.34
N LYS A 388 36.34 12.78 -3.43
CA LYS A 388 37.42 13.79 -3.42
C LYS A 388 37.95 14.03 -2.01
N THR A 389 37.01 14.12 -1.06
CA THR A 389 37.25 14.44 0.34
C THR A 389 36.32 13.56 1.18
N ILE A 390 36.88 12.92 2.19
CA ILE A 390 36.21 12.07 3.16
C ILE A 390 36.44 12.73 4.50
N ILE A 391 35.38 13.07 5.24
CA ILE A 391 35.52 13.71 6.56
C ILE A 391 34.79 12.85 7.58
N GLN A 392 35.45 12.56 8.69
CA GLN A 392 34.86 11.91 9.85
C GLN A 392 34.64 12.97 10.93
N CYS A 393 33.42 13.09 11.45
CA CYS A 393 33.11 13.92 12.59
C CYS A 393 32.71 13.06 13.79
N SER A 394 33.16 13.44 14.98
CA SER A 394 32.78 12.85 16.26
C SER A 394 32.74 13.93 17.34
N GLY A 395 31.58 14.14 17.97
CA GLY A 395 31.40 15.11 19.05
C GLY A 395 31.70 16.57 18.66
N GLY A 396 31.54 16.92 17.39
CA GLY A 396 31.85 18.24 16.82
C GLY A 396 33.31 18.42 16.37
N TYR A 397 34.18 17.44 16.63
CA TYR A 397 35.55 17.40 16.10
C TYR A 397 35.57 16.61 14.79
N CYS A 398 36.07 17.22 13.72
CA CYS A 398 36.06 16.71 12.37
C CYS A 398 37.47 16.70 11.75
N GLU A 399 37.82 15.60 11.08
CA GLU A 399 39.10 15.42 10.39
C GLU A 399 38.93 14.87 8.97
N GLU A 400 39.74 15.35 8.02
CA GLU A 400 39.79 14.78 6.67
C GLU A 400 40.61 13.46 6.71
N LYS A 401 40.04 12.41 6.12
CA LYS A 401 40.61 11.07 6.03
C LYS A 401 40.98 10.73 4.59
N ASP A 402 42.05 9.96 4.40
CA ASP A 402 42.40 9.42 3.08
C ASP A 402 41.46 8.29 2.62
N LYS A 403 40.78 7.62 3.57
CA LYS A 403 39.97 6.40 3.37
C LYS A 403 38.99 6.18 4.52
N VAL A 404 37.95 5.36 4.31
CA VAL A 404 37.07 4.84 5.36
C VAL A 404 37.58 3.47 5.82
N GLU A 405 37.79 3.29 7.12
CA GLU A 405 38.32 2.04 7.68
C GLU A 405 37.19 1.10 8.13
N SER A 406 37.35 -0.20 7.88
CA SER A 406 36.53 -1.31 8.43
C SER A 406 35.03 -1.37 8.07
N GLU A 407 34.42 -0.34 7.49
CA GLU A 407 32.99 -0.34 7.13
C GLU A 407 32.74 -0.75 5.65
N SER A 408 31.83 -1.72 5.41
CA SER A 408 31.41 -2.11 4.05
C SER A 408 30.24 -1.27 3.51
N VAL A 409 29.44 -0.70 4.41
CA VAL A 409 28.34 0.23 4.12
C VAL A 409 28.34 1.33 5.18
N ILE A 410 28.22 2.58 4.75
CA ILE A 410 28.17 3.76 5.61
C ILE A 410 26.93 4.60 5.29
N VAL A 411 26.50 5.45 6.23
CA VAL A 411 25.55 6.53 5.94
C VAL A 411 26.34 7.80 5.62
N ASN A 412 26.14 8.37 4.44
CA ASN A 412 26.69 9.69 4.12
C ASN A 412 25.83 10.76 4.79
N ALA A 413 26.29 11.27 5.94
CA ALA A 413 25.60 12.29 6.73
C ALA A 413 25.37 13.61 5.96
N ALA A 414 26.03 13.82 4.81
CA ALA A 414 25.79 14.95 3.93
C ALA A 414 24.43 14.89 3.18
N ASN A 415 23.83 13.70 3.01
CA ASN A 415 22.55 13.53 2.30
C ASN A 415 21.64 12.43 2.85
N GLY A 416 22.02 11.76 3.94
CA GLY A 416 21.27 10.66 4.54
C GLY A 416 21.25 9.38 3.70
N LYS A 417 22.08 9.27 2.66
CA LYS A 417 22.10 8.08 1.79
C LYS A 417 23.06 7.01 2.29
N LEU A 418 22.61 5.76 2.24
CA LEU A 418 23.46 4.59 2.39
C LEU A 418 24.42 4.48 1.20
N MET A 419 25.68 4.18 1.50
CA MET A 419 26.75 4.07 0.53
C MET A 419 27.56 2.80 0.76
N LYS A 420 27.74 1.97 -0.28
CA LYS A 420 28.60 0.78 -0.24
C LYS A 420 30.05 1.18 -0.54
N VAL A 421 30.98 0.64 0.25
CA VAL A 421 32.43 0.89 0.21
C VAL A 421 33.13 -0.34 -0.37
N TYR A 422 33.86 -0.18 -1.49
CA TYR A 422 34.43 -1.35 -2.21
C TYR A 422 35.90 -1.69 -1.87
N ASN A 423 36.65 -0.68 -1.45
CA ASN A 423 38.11 -0.71 -1.23
C ASN A 423 38.55 0.54 -0.43
N GLU A 424 37.77 0.94 0.57
CA GLU A 424 38.00 2.08 1.48
C GLU A 424 37.96 3.50 0.85
N VAL A 425 38.11 3.62 -0.49
CA VAL A 425 38.13 4.92 -1.19
C VAL A 425 37.14 5.06 -2.36
N TYR A 426 36.53 3.98 -2.85
CA TYR A 426 35.45 4.02 -3.85
C TYR A 426 34.09 3.76 -3.19
N PHE A 427 33.13 4.62 -3.52
CA PHE A 427 31.79 4.66 -2.93
C PHE A 427 30.71 4.62 -4.01
N VAL A 428 29.61 3.93 -3.74
CA VAL A 428 28.38 3.99 -4.55
C VAL A 428 27.17 4.18 -3.65
N ASN A 429 26.18 4.95 -4.08
CA ASN A 429 24.88 5.00 -3.40
C ASN A 429 24.19 3.63 -3.52
N ILE A 430 23.66 3.13 -2.41
CA ILE A 430 22.85 1.92 -2.43
C ILE A 430 21.44 2.27 -2.90
N VAL A 431 20.91 1.46 -3.82
CA VAL A 431 19.56 1.59 -4.40
C VAL A 431 18.80 0.26 -4.48
N LYS A 432 19.41 -0.84 -4.02
CA LYS A 432 18.73 -2.14 -3.95
C LYS A 432 17.76 -2.10 -2.75
N PRO A 433 16.48 -2.48 -2.94
CA PRO A 433 15.52 -2.57 -1.84
C PRO A 433 15.88 -3.65 -0.81
N GLY A 434 15.34 -3.52 0.40
CA GLY A 434 15.52 -4.47 1.51
C GLY A 434 16.28 -3.89 2.70
N TYR A 435 16.59 -4.77 3.66
CA TYR A 435 17.16 -4.41 4.95
C TYR A 435 18.70 -4.33 4.93
N TYR A 436 19.24 -3.35 5.65
CA TYR A 436 20.66 -3.05 5.80
C TYR A 436 20.98 -2.85 7.29
N TYR A 437 21.87 -3.69 7.82
CA TYR A 437 22.26 -3.66 9.22
C TYR A 437 23.63 -3.02 9.39
N VAL A 438 23.64 -1.73 9.75
CA VAL A 438 24.87 -0.92 9.80
C VAL A 438 25.35 -0.75 11.24
N GLY A 439 26.62 -1.08 11.49
CA GLY A 439 27.28 -0.98 12.81
C GLY A 439 27.83 -2.32 13.32
N GLU A 440 28.89 -2.28 14.13
CA GLU A 440 29.52 -3.48 14.70
C GLU A 440 28.94 -3.92 16.06
N SER A 441 28.49 -2.97 16.91
CA SER A 441 28.02 -3.26 18.28
C SER A 441 26.51 -3.07 18.46
N GLU A 442 25.98 -1.92 18.05
CA GLU A 442 24.54 -1.64 17.98
C GLU A 442 24.20 -1.45 16.50
N LYS A 443 23.49 -2.41 15.92
CA LYS A 443 23.11 -2.40 14.51
C LYS A 443 21.91 -1.49 14.31
N ILE A 444 22.12 -0.36 13.63
CA ILE A 444 21.01 0.48 13.17
C ILE A 444 20.45 -0.15 11.91
N ILE A 445 19.15 -0.42 11.93
CA ILE A 445 18.41 -1.03 10.82
C ILE A 445 17.94 0.07 9.88
N TYR A 446 18.27 -0.08 8.61
CA TYR A 446 17.74 0.73 7.52
C TYR A 446 16.98 -0.16 6.53
N LEU A 447 15.83 0.30 6.07
CA LEU A 447 15.05 -0.30 5.00
C LEU A 447 15.13 0.60 3.77
N ILE A 448 15.55 0.05 2.63
CA ILE A 448 15.43 0.71 1.33
C ILE A 448 14.16 0.19 0.66
N MET A 449 13.28 1.12 0.27
CA MET A 449 12.03 0.82 -0.44
C MET A 449 12.27 0.65 -1.95
N ASP A 450 11.29 0.10 -2.68
CA ASP A 450 11.37 -0.13 -4.13
C ASP A 450 11.65 1.13 -4.97
N ASP A 451 11.32 2.33 -4.47
CA ASP A 451 11.61 3.60 -5.14
C ASP A 451 12.96 4.22 -4.73
N GLY A 452 13.75 3.52 -3.91
CA GLY A 452 15.04 3.95 -3.39
C GLY A 452 14.98 4.88 -2.18
N THR A 453 13.80 5.09 -1.59
CA THR A 453 13.64 5.81 -0.32
C THR A 453 14.24 5.00 0.82
N ILE A 454 14.95 5.68 1.73
CA ILE A 454 15.59 5.07 2.89
C ILE A 454 14.80 5.43 4.14
N VAL A 455 14.34 4.41 4.86
CA VAL A 455 13.81 4.52 6.23
C VAL A 455 14.92 4.05 7.16
N GLY A 456 15.36 4.91 8.09
CA GLY A 456 16.38 4.56 9.09
C GLY A 456 15.78 4.51 10.48
N GLY A 457 16.31 3.61 11.33
CA GLY A 457 15.74 3.36 12.66
C GLY A 457 14.44 2.56 12.55
N VAL A 458 14.46 1.47 11.78
CA VAL A 458 13.30 0.57 11.66
C VAL A 458 13.01 -0.09 13.01
N GLU A 459 11.81 0.11 13.53
CA GLU A 459 11.31 -0.45 14.79
C GLU A 459 10.29 -1.57 14.54
N GLU A 460 10.02 -2.38 15.57
CA GLU A 460 9.06 -3.49 15.52
C GLU A 460 7.61 -3.02 15.25
N GLY A 461 6.90 -3.74 14.37
CA GLY A 461 5.48 -3.52 14.06
C GLY A 461 5.20 -3.00 12.64
N GLU A 462 3.95 -2.59 12.44
CA GLU A 462 3.47 -1.96 11.20
C GLU A 462 3.71 -0.46 11.24
N HIS A 463 4.40 0.08 10.23
CA HIS A 463 4.76 1.49 10.11
C HIS A 463 4.27 2.07 8.79
N GLU A 464 3.70 3.27 8.84
CA GLU A 464 3.28 4.02 7.67
C GLU A 464 4.24 5.19 7.40
N VAL A 465 4.89 5.18 6.24
CA VAL A 465 5.79 6.27 5.81
C VAL A 465 5.16 6.99 4.61
N THR A 466 5.15 8.33 4.65
CA THR A 466 4.70 9.14 3.52
C THR A 466 5.85 9.41 2.56
N ILE A 467 5.84 8.72 1.42
CA ILE A 467 6.87 8.79 0.38
C ILE A 467 6.30 9.50 -0.85
N SER A 468 6.90 10.63 -1.23
CA SER A 468 6.44 11.48 -2.35
C SER A 468 4.95 11.89 -2.29
N GLY A 469 4.34 11.88 -1.10
CA GLY A 469 2.91 12.16 -0.88
C GLY A 469 1.99 10.93 -0.90
N ASN A 470 2.52 9.74 -1.18
CA ASN A 470 1.80 8.47 -1.03
C ASN A 470 2.14 7.85 0.33
N LYS A 471 1.15 7.24 1.00
CA LYS A 471 1.38 6.42 2.19
C LYS A 471 1.86 5.04 1.73
N VAL A 472 2.98 4.57 2.26
CA VAL A 472 3.50 3.22 2.05
C VAL A 472 3.63 2.57 3.42
N VAL A 473 3.13 1.33 3.54
CA VAL A 473 3.17 0.56 4.77
C VAL A 473 4.26 -0.50 4.65
N TYR A 474 5.07 -0.67 5.69
CA TYR A 474 5.91 -1.85 5.87
C TYR A 474 5.63 -2.47 7.24
N ASN A 475 5.77 -3.79 7.33
CA ASN A 475 5.76 -4.51 8.61
C ASN A 475 7.17 -5.07 8.84
N TYR A 476 7.67 -4.91 10.06
CA TYR A 476 8.95 -5.47 10.47
C TYR A 476 8.78 -6.17 11.83
N ASP A 477 8.96 -7.48 11.84
CA ASP A 477 8.96 -8.31 13.06
C ASP A 477 10.41 -8.68 13.41
N LYS A 478 10.81 -8.48 14.66
CA LYS A 478 12.16 -8.83 15.15
C LYS A 478 12.46 -10.33 15.15
N ASN A 479 11.43 -11.17 15.14
CA ASN A 479 11.51 -12.63 15.18
C ASN A 479 11.66 -13.24 13.79
N ASN A 480 11.35 -12.50 12.72
CA ASN A 480 11.58 -12.91 11.33
C ASN A 480 13.09 -13.05 11.01
N ILE A 481 13.36 -13.71 9.89
CA ILE A 481 14.71 -13.88 9.35
C ILE A 481 14.84 -13.06 8.07
N TYR A 482 15.87 -12.21 7.99
CA TYR A 482 16.09 -11.31 6.86
C TYR A 482 17.45 -11.54 6.19
N VAL A 483 17.62 -11.02 4.99
CA VAL A 483 18.94 -10.80 4.39
C VAL A 483 19.48 -9.45 4.87
N ASP A 484 20.66 -9.47 5.49
CA ASP A 484 21.46 -8.26 5.68
C ASP A 484 22.23 -7.96 4.39
N ASN A 485 21.75 -7.00 3.61
CA ASN A 485 22.38 -6.57 2.35
C ASN A 485 23.72 -5.81 2.55
N VAL A 486 24.15 -5.56 3.79
CA VAL A 486 25.50 -5.04 4.10
C VAL A 486 26.54 -6.15 4.04
N SER A 487 26.20 -7.36 4.52
CA SER A 487 27.11 -8.49 4.65
C SER A 487 26.78 -9.71 3.78
N ASN A 488 25.64 -9.66 3.07
CA ASN A 488 25.02 -10.76 2.33
C ASN A 488 24.81 -12.03 3.20
N LYS A 489 24.56 -11.81 4.50
CA LYS A 489 24.29 -12.87 5.47
C LYS A 489 22.81 -12.92 5.83
N ILE A 490 22.37 -14.09 6.24
CA ILE A 490 21.07 -14.32 6.83
C ILE A 490 21.16 -13.94 8.31
N VAL A 491 20.24 -13.09 8.77
CA VAL A 491 20.20 -12.54 10.13
C VAL A 491 18.80 -12.70 10.74
N LYS A 492 18.71 -12.75 12.07
CA LYS A 492 17.45 -12.47 12.79
C LYS A 492 17.13 -10.98 12.67
N GLY A 493 15.91 -10.56 13.02
CA GLY A 493 15.52 -9.15 13.02
C GLY A 493 16.50 -8.24 13.77
N ASP A 494 17.05 -8.66 14.92
CA ASP A 494 18.08 -7.89 15.66
C ASP A 494 19.45 -7.75 14.95
N GLY A 495 19.59 -8.33 13.75
CA GLY A 495 20.82 -8.31 12.96
C GLY A 495 21.85 -9.38 13.36
N THR A 496 21.52 -10.27 14.30
CA THR A 496 22.36 -11.42 14.69
C THR A 496 22.43 -12.42 13.54
N ALA A 497 23.64 -12.74 13.08
CA ALA A 497 23.86 -13.70 12.01
C ALA A 497 23.42 -15.13 12.42
N ILE A 498 22.70 -15.81 11.53
CA ILE A 498 22.22 -17.18 11.76
C ILE A 498 23.19 -18.18 11.15
N GLU A 499 23.96 -18.88 11.99
CA GLU A 499 24.84 -19.96 11.56
C GLU A 499 24.09 -21.29 11.43
N ASN A 500 23.40 -21.48 10.30
CA ASN A 500 22.74 -22.74 9.97
C ASN A 500 23.12 -23.22 8.56
N ALA A 501 23.79 -24.37 8.46
CA ALA A 501 24.28 -24.91 7.18
C ALA A 501 23.18 -25.23 6.15
N ASN A 502 21.92 -25.34 6.59
CA ASN A 502 20.78 -25.51 5.69
C ASN A 502 20.27 -24.19 5.10
N LEU A 503 20.52 -23.05 5.77
CA LEU A 503 20.16 -21.71 5.32
C LEU A 503 21.25 -21.15 4.40
N LYS A 504 20.88 -20.72 3.19
CA LYS A 504 21.81 -20.06 2.25
C LYS A 504 21.08 -18.93 1.51
N TYR A 505 21.75 -17.80 1.35
CA TYR A 505 21.30 -16.71 0.50
C TYR A 505 21.91 -16.85 -0.89
N ASP A 506 21.09 -16.72 -1.93
CA ASP A 506 21.48 -16.66 -3.34
C ASP A 506 21.36 -15.20 -3.79
N GLU A 507 22.51 -14.57 -4.07
CA GLU A 507 22.60 -13.16 -4.46
C GLU A 507 22.05 -12.91 -5.87
N ASP A 508 22.21 -13.87 -6.79
CA ASP A 508 21.84 -13.74 -8.21
C ASP A 508 20.32 -13.84 -8.38
N GLY A 509 19.68 -14.75 -7.63
CA GLY A 509 18.23 -14.88 -7.55
C GLY A 509 17.56 -13.86 -6.62
N ASP A 510 18.33 -13.25 -5.71
CA ASP A 510 17.87 -12.49 -4.55
C ASP A 510 16.88 -13.29 -3.69
N VAL A 511 17.29 -14.49 -3.27
CA VAL A 511 16.43 -15.44 -2.55
C VAL A 511 17.10 -16.13 -1.36
N ILE A 512 16.34 -16.32 -0.27
CA ILE A 512 16.77 -17.21 0.83
C ILE A 512 16.34 -18.65 0.50
N THR A 513 17.23 -19.60 0.76
CA THR A 513 16.96 -21.03 0.63
C THR A 513 17.12 -21.76 1.96
N TYR A 514 16.32 -22.81 2.20
CA TYR A 514 16.50 -23.77 3.29
C TYR A 514 16.51 -25.19 2.74
N LYS A 515 17.58 -25.97 2.98
CA LYS A 515 17.78 -27.31 2.39
C LYS A 515 17.53 -27.33 0.87
N GLU A 516 18.09 -26.34 0.17
CA GLU A 516 17.98 -26.15 -1.31
C GLU A 516 16.58 -25.75 -1.82
N LYS A 517 15.61 -25.47 -0.93
CA LYS A 517 14.27 -24.98 -1.28
C LYS A 517 14.18 -23.48 -1.14
N SER A 518 13.48 -22.83 -2.07
CA SER A 518 13.24 -21.38 -2.06
C SER A 518 11.84 -21.06 -2.58
N ASN A 519 11.32 -19.89 -2.21
CA ASN A 519 10.08 -19.35 -2.75
C ASN A 519 10.37 -18.14 -3.66
N ALA A 520 11.18 -18.36 -4.71
CA ALA A 520 11.71 -17.29 -5.55
C ALA A 520 10.66 -16.38 -6.22
N LYS A 521 9.44 -16.89 -6.38
CA LYS A 521 8.30 -16.17 -6.95
C LYS A 521 7.36 -15.56 -5.90
N GLY A 522 7.43 -16.00 -4.64
CA GLY A 522 6.47 -15.64 -3.59
C GLY A 522 5.06 -16.19 -3.81
N ASP A 523 4.84 -17.11 -4.76
CA ASP A 523 3.51 -17.58 -5.20
C ASP A 523 3.07 -18.92 -4.57
N THR A 524 3.93 -19.55 -3.76
CA THR A 524 3.63 -20.80 -3.04
C THR A 524 3.81 -20.63 -1.53
N ASN A 525 3.07 -21.41 -0.73
CA ASN A 525 3.34 -21.54 0.69
C ASN A 525 4.35 -22.67 0.90
N ILE A 526 5.56 -22.33 1.33
CA ILE A 526 6.59 -23.30 1.75
C ILE A 526 6.97 -22.96 3.18
N PHE A 527 6.91 -23.95 4.08
CA PHE A 527 7.23 -23.79 5.49
C PHE A 527 8.46 -24.58 5.88
N VAL A 528 9.23 -24.06 6.83
CA VAL A 528 10.39 -24.74 7.38
C VAL A 528 10.47 -24.58 8.88
N ILE A 529 10.75 -25.70 9.55
CA ILE A 529 11.02 -25.74 10.97
C ILE A 529 12.53 -25.54 11.14
N VAL A 530 12.91 -24.39 11.69
CA VAL A 530 14.29 -24.03 12.02
C VAL A 530 14.47 -24.24 13.53
N SER A 531 15.38 -25.14 13.91
CA SER A 531 15.77 -25.33 15.29
C SER A 531 17.08 -24.60 15.58
N ASP A 532 17.11 -23.82 16.66
CA ASP A 532 18.29 -23.10 17.16
C ASP A 532 18.77 -23.63 18.53
N GLY A 533 18.39 -24.85 18.90
CA GLY A 533 18.85 -25.54 20.10
C GLY A 533 17.80 -26.49 20.67
N THR A 534 17.17 -26.11 21.78
CA THR A 534 16.04 -26.82 22.38
C THR A 534 14.71 -26.49 21.72
N ASP A 535 14.66 -25.33 21.06
CA ASP A 535 13.44 -24.76 20.52
C ASP A 535 13.43 -24.97 19.00
N SER A 536 12.23 -25.02 18.44
CA SER A 536 12.01 -25.14 17.00
C SER A 536 10.93 -24.15 16.59
N THR A 537 11.30 -23.19 15.75
CA THR A 537 10.41 -22.14 15.25
C THR A 537 10.04 -22.48 13.81
N ILE A 538 8.77 -22.39 13.48
CA ILE A 538 8.27 -22.57 12.12
C ILE A 538 8.19 -21.21 11.42
N TYR A 539 8.69 -21.17 10.19
CA TYR A 539 8.63 -20.00 9.33
C TYR A 539 8.02 -20.36 7.98
N LYS A 540 7.37 -19.39 7.36
CA LYS A 540 7.02 -19.37 5.94
C LYS A 540 8.18 -18.75 5.16
N ILE A 541 8.63 -19.43 4.11
CA ILE A 541 9.64 -18.92 3.18
C ILE A 541 8.98 -17.89 2.26
N MET A 542 9.38 -16.63 2.37
CA MET A 542 9.09 -15.59 1.38
C MET A 542 10.26 -15.51 0.38
N LYS A 543 10.28 -14.51 -0.51
CA LYS A 543 11.34 -14.40 -1.52
C LYS A 543 12.73 -14.20 -0.86
N ASN A 544 12.87 -13.12 -0.10
CA ASN A 544 14.13 -12.62 0.47
C ASN A 544 14.11 -12.47 2.00
N GLU A 545 13.11 -13.07 2.66
CA GLU A 545 12.94 -13.13 4.11
C GLU A 545 12.17 -14.41 4.48
N PHE A 546 12.26 -14.84 5.75
CA PHE A 546 11.34 -15.85 6.29
C PHE A 546 10.44 -15.19 7.35
N GLU A 547 9.14 -15.32 7.14
CA GLU A 547 8.07 -14.80 7.99
C GLU A 547 7.75 -15.84 9.08
N MET A 548 7.84 -15.44 10.36
CA MET A 548 7.42 -16.28 11.48
C MET A 548 5.91 -16.43 11.44
N VAL A 549 5.40 -17.67 11.54
CA VAL A 549 3.97 -17.93 11.35
C VAL A 549 3.16 -17.64 12.62
N GLU A 550 1.91 -17.20 12.43
CA GLU A 550 0.95 -17.00 13.52
C GLU A 550 0.68 -18.27 14.33
N ASP A 551 0.13 -18.12 15.54
CA ASP A 551 -0.32 -19.23 16.40
C ASP A 551 -1.33 -20.16 15.69
N GLY A 552 -1.30 -21.46 16.00
CA GLY A 552 -2.23 -22.47 15.47
C GLY A 552 -1.56 -23.66 14.81
N LEU A 553 -2.35 -24.57 14.22
CA LEU A 553 -1.85 -25.83 13.66
C LEU A 553 -1.36 -25.66 12.21
N TYR A 554 -0.13 -26.11 11.95
CA TYR A 554 0.47 -26.25 10.62
C TYR A 554 0.80 -27.72 10.38
N LEU A 555 0.01 -28.37 9.53
CA LEU A 555 0.30 -29.70 9.00
C LEU A 555 0.98 -29.54 7.65
N ILE A 556 2.22 -30.02 7.58
CA ILE A 556 3.10 -29.88 6.42
C ILE A 556 3.70 -31.24 6.04
N THR A 557 4.09 -31.40 4.78
CA THR A 557 4.85 -32.57 4.34
C THR A 557 6.28 -32.51 4.89
N GLU A 558 7.04 -33.61 4.80
CA GLU A 558 8.51 -33.57 4.95
C GLU A 558 9.15 -32.51 4.04
N ASP A 559 8.49 -32.22 2.91
CA ASP A 559 8.96 -31.24 1.96
C ASP A 559 8.69 -29.78 2.35
N GLY A 560 7.94 -29.53 3.42
CA GLY A 560 7.56 -28.18 3.88
C GLY A 560 6.32 -27.60 3.16
N GLU A 561 5.74 -28.35 2.23
CA GLU A 561 4.50 -27.97 1.55
C GLU A 561 3.29 -28.25 2.46
N PRO A 562 2.14 -27.56 2.28
CA PRO A 562 0.94 -27.82 3.07
C PRO A 562 0.42 -29.25 2.85
N TYR A 563 0.01 -29.93 3.92
CA TYR A 563 -0.62 -31.24 3.81
C TYR A 563 -2.02 -31.14 3.17
N THR A 564 -2.28 -31.95 2.14
CA THR A 564 -3.47 -31.88 1.26
C THR A 564 -4.12 -33.23 0.91
N SER A 565 -3.68 -34.34 1.51
CA SER A 565 -4.29 -35.67 1.29
C SER A 565 -5.67 -35.77 1.98
N ASP A 566 -6.63 -36.40 1.32
CA ASP A 566 -7.97 -36.72 1.83
C ASP A 566 -8.08 -38.17 2.36
N GLU A 567 -7.00 -38.95 2.27
CA GLU A 567 -6.86 -40.25 2.93
C GLU A 567 -6.30 -40.08 4.36
N MET A 568 -6.64 -41.01 5.27
CA MET A 568 -6.17 -40.96 6.67
C MET A 568 -4.70 -41.41 6.76
N ASP A 569 -3.78 -40.45 6.85
CA ASP A 569 -2.33 -40.69 6.87
C ASP A 569 -1.70 -40.34 8.21
N LYS A 570 -0.51 -40.91 8.49
CA LYS A 570 0.36 -40.44 9.57
C LYS A 570 1.26 -39.32 9.05
N ILE A 571 1.22 -38.17 9.73
CA ILE A 571 2.03 -37.00 9.39
C ILE A 571 3.18 -36.92 10.40
N GLU A 572 4.42 -37.10 9.93
CA GLU A 572 5.60 -37.02 10.80
C GLU A 572 6.04 -35.57 11.10
N THR A 573 5.65 -34.60 10.26
CA THR A 573 6.03 -33.19 10.40
C THR A 573 4.80 -32.31 10.60
N PHE A 574 4.56 -31.85 11.81
CA PHE A 574 3.56 -30.82 12.10
C PHE A 574 4.04 -29.91 13.23
N CYS A 575 3.40 -28.76 13.34
CA CYS A 575 3.73 -27.76 14.34
C CYS A 575 2.44 -27.11 14.83
N TYR A 576 2.19 -27.14 16.14
CA TYR A 576 1.23 -26.22 16.75
C TYR A 576 2.01 -24.99 17.20
N SER A 577 1.94 -23.91 16.41
CA SER A 577 2.65 -22.67 16.65
C SER A 577 2.08 -21.93 17.87
N VAL A 578 2.97 -21.47 18.75
CA VAL A 578 2.70 -20.51 19.83
C VAL A 578 3.85 -19.52 19.85
N GLY A 579 3.62 -18.28 19.42
CA GLY A 579 4.65 -17.29 19.15
C GLY A 579 5.69 -17.79 18.14
N GLY A 580 5.24 -18.45 17.07
CA GLY A 580 6.09 -19.10 16.06
C GLY A 580 6.75 -20.41 16.48
N LYS A 581 6.78 -20.75 17.77
CA LYS A 581 7.45 -21.96 18.30
C LYS A 581 6.51 -23.16 18.25
N CYS A 582 7.03 -24.32 17.88
CA CYS A 582 6.25 -25.57 17.86
C CYS A 582 6.07 -26.13 19.27
N ASP A 583 4.86 -26.00 19.81
CA ASP A 583 4.45 -26.57 21.09
C ASP A 583 3.64 -27.86 20.90
N ASN A 584 4.36 -28.98 20.81
CA ASN A 584 3.77 -30.31 20.74
C ASN A 584 3.07 -30.72 22.04
N GLU A 585 3.39 -30.11 23.19
CA GLU A 585 2.73 -30.39 24.46
C GLU A 585 1.35 -29.72 24.52
N MET A 586 1.21 -28.51 23.96
CA MET A 586 -0.07 -27.83 23.78
C MET A 586 -1.02 -28.64 22.89
N LEU A 587 -0.57 -29.13 21.73
CA LEU A 587 -1.41 -29.98 20.87
C LEU A 587 -1.83 -31.28 21.58
N ALA A 588 -0.89 -31.94 22.28
CA ALA A 588 -1.19 -33.15 23.06
C ALA A 588 -2.22 -32.87 24.17
N ASN A 589 -2.13 -31.71 24.84
CA ASN A 589 -3.12 -31.25 25.82
C ASN A 589 -4.49 -30.97 25.20
N ILE A 590 -4.55 -30.35 24.01
CA ILE A 590 -5.81 -30.11 23.29
C ILE A 590 -6.48 -31.44 22.92
N LYS A 591 -5.74 -32.34 22.25
CA LYS A 591 -6.23 -33.68 21.89
C LYS A 591 -6.74 -34.46 23.11
N LYS A 592 -6.00 -34.43 24.22
CA LYS A 592 -6.33 -35.17 25.45
C LYS A 592 -7.54 -34.63 26.20
N ASN A 593 -7.65 -33.31 26.36
CA ASN A 593 -8.62 -32.68 27.25
C ASN A 593 -9.95 -32.36 26.55
N TYR A 594 -9.91 -31.99 25.26
CA TYR A 594 -11.09 -31.55 24.51
C TYR A 594 -11.52 -32.54 23.44
N LYS A 595 -10.62 -33.44 23.01
CA LYS A 595 -10.86 -34.44 21.94
C LYS A 595 -11.56 -33.87 20.70
N PRO A 596 -11.12 -32.72 20.16
CA PRO A 596 -11.76 -32.12 19.00
C PRO A 596 -11.59 -33.04 17.79
N LYS A 597 -12.65 -33.18 17.00
CA LYS A 597 -12.64 -33.99 15.79
C LYS A 597 -11.94 -33.27 14.63
N PHE A 598 -12.07 -31.95 14.56
CA PHE A 598 -11.52 -31.14 13.47
C PHE A 598 -10.62 -30.01 13.97
N PHE A 599 -9.67 -29.61 13.13
CA PHE A 599 -8.77 -28.47 13.35
C PHE A 599 -8.68 -27.63 12.07
N ILE A 600 -8.26 -26.37 12.20
CA ILE A 600 -7.85 -25.53 11.06
C ILE A 600 -6.35 -25.73 10.83
N ASN A 601 -5.98 -26.17 9.63
CA ASN A 601 -4.59 -26.14 9.16
C ASN A 601 -4.31 -24.77 8.53
N LYS A 602 -3.41 -24.00 9.14
CA LYS A 602 -2.97 -22.67 8.67
C LYS A 602 -1.88 -22.72 7.60
N ALA A 603 -1.35 -23.89 7.26
CA ALA A 603 -0.36 -24.02 6.18
C ALA A 603 -0.95 -23.71 4.78
N THR A 604 -2.24 -23.98 4.58
CA THR A 604 -2.94 -23.74 3.31
C THR A 604 -3.41 -22.29 3.18
N THR A 605 -3.60 -21.82 1.94
CA THR A 605 -4.22 -20.52 1.65
C THR A 605 -5.18 -20.65 0.47
N PRO A 606 -6.51 -20.49 0.68
CA PRO A 606 -7.18 -20.30 1.98
C PRO A 606 -6.92 -21.46 2.96
N VAL A 607 -7.08 -21.19 4.26
CA VAL A 607 -6.90 -22.20 5.31
C VAL A 607 -7.85 -23.39 5.10
N SER A 608 -7.44 -24.58 5.54
CA SER A 608 -8.21 -25.81 5.30
C SER A 608 -8.61 -26.49 6.60
N VAL A 609 -9.75 -27.19 6.58
CA VAL A 609 -10.17 -28.05 7.70
C VAL A 609 -9.50 -29.42 7.57
N VAL A 610 -9.02 -29.94 8.69
CA VAL A 610 -8.47 -31.29 8.82
C VAL A 610 -9.20 -32.07 9.91
N GLU A 611 -9.37 -33.36 9.72
CA GLU A 611 -9.90 -34.29 10.72
C GLU A 611 -8.74 -35.06 11.36
N ASN A 612 -8.81 -35.33 12.67
CA ASN A 612 -7.85 -36.19 13.37
C ASN A 612 -8.55 -37.43 13.92
N ASP A 613 -8.07 -38.61 13.54
CA ASP A 613 -8.33 -39.82 14.32
C ASP A 613 -7.41 -39.82 15.55
N SER A 614 -8.01 -39.63 16.73
CA SER A 614 -7.26 -39.58 18.00
C SER A 614 -6.82 -40.95 18.52
N GLU A 615 -7.33 -42.06 17.97
CA GLU A 615 -6.94 -43.42 18.38
C GLU A 615 -5.74 -43.92 17.58
N GLU A 616 -5.72 -43.70 16.26
CA GLU A 616 -4.62 -44.10 15.37
C GLU A 616 -3.54 -43.01 15.17
N ASP A 617 -3.82 -41.77 15.61
CA ASP A 617 -3.03 -40.55 15.36
C ASP A 617 -2.78 -40.28 13.87
N THR A 618 -3.83 -40.46 13.07
CA THR A 618 -3.87 -40.13 11.64
C THR A 618 -4.66 -38.85 11.39
N TRP A 619 -4.43 -38.26 10.23
CA TRP A 619 -5.02 -37.01 9.79
C TRP A 619 -5.50 -37.13 8.35
N ARG A 620 -6.52 -36.35 7.98
CA ARG A 620 -6.89 -36.11 6.58
C ARG A 620 -7.41 -34.69 6.39
N MET A 621 -7.29 -34.16 5.19
CA MET A 621 -8.03 -32.97 4.76
C MET A 621 -9.52 -33.33 4.61
N VAL A 622 -10.39 -32.47 5.14
CA VAL A 622 -11.83 -32.60 5.01
C VAL A 622 -12.25 -31.99 3.67
N LYS A 623 -13.06 -32.72 2.90
CA LYS A 623 -13.62 -32.29 1.61
C LYS A 623 -15.14 -32.32 1.57
N GLU A 624 -15.74 -32.90 2.59
CA GLU A 624 -17.18 -33.02 2.77
C GLU A 624 -17.82 -31.61 2.89
N ASP A 625 -18.84 -31.35 2.08
CA ASP A 625 -19.57 -30.07 2.12
C ASP A 625 -20.27 -29.90 3.47
N GLY A 626 -20.05 -28.77 4.15
CA GLY A 626 -20.56 -28.57 5.50
C GLY A 626 -20.15 -27.26 6.16
N TYR A 627 -20.67 -27.03 7.37
CA TYR A 627 -20.26 -25.93 8.24
C TYR A 627 -19.49 -26.50 9.44
N TYR A 628 -18.30 -25.96 9.67
CA TYR A 628 -17.35 -26.39 10.68
C TYR A 628 -17.12 -25.26 11.67
N PHE A 629 -17.33 -25.56 12.94
CA PHE A 629 -17.37 -24.57 14.02
C PHE A 629 -16.17 -24.75 14.93
N PHE A 630 -15.39 -23.69 15.12
CA PHE A 630 -14.13 -23.72 15.85
C PHE A 630 -14.18 -22.77 17.04
N PHE A 631 -13.56 -23.21 18.14
CA PHE A 631 -13.27 -22.38 19.31
C PHE A 631 -12.18 -21.35 18.99
N GLU A 632 -11.92 -20.40 19.91
CA GLU A 632 -10.85 -19.38 19.78
C GLU A 632 -9.42 -19.96 19.63
N GLY A 633 -9.24 -21.28 19.75
CA GLY A 633 -7.98 -22.00 19.55
C GLY A 633 -7.90 -22.82 18.25
N ASP A 634 -8.72 -22.50 17.24
CA ASP A 634 -8.70 -23.12 15.90
C ASP A 634 -8.93 -24.67 15.86
N TYR A 635 -9.54 -25.22 16.91
CA TYR A 635 -10.05 -26.60 16.98
C TYR A 635 -11.58 -26.63 17.16
N SER A 636 -12.22 -27.73 16.75
CA SER A 636 -13.68 -27.84 16.70
C SER A 636 -14.34 -27.66 18.08
N ILE A 637 -15.46 -26.96 18.13
CA ILE A 637 -16.27 -26.80 19.35
C ILE A 637 -16.72 -28.15 19.93
N SER A 638 -17.03 -28.15 21.23
CA SER A 638 -17.52 -29.33 21.97
C SER A 638 -18.51 -28.92 23.07
N GLU A 639 -19.13 -29.87 23.77
CA GLU A 639 -20.04 -29.58 24.89
C GLU A 639 -19.35 -28.84 26.06
N SER A 640 -18.02 -28.92 26.17
CA SER A 640 -17.23 -28.15 27.15
C SER A 640 -16.68 -26.83 26.61
N ASN A 641 -16.37 -26.76 25.31
CA ASN A 641 -15.88 -25.56 24.63
C ASN A 641 -16.84 -25.20 23.49
N ASN A 642 -18.00 -24.67 23.85
CA ASN A 642 -19.14 -24.45 22.95
C ASN A 642 -19.21 -23.06 22.32
N ARG A 643 -18.36 -22.13 22.76
CA ARG A 643 -18.26 -20.77 22.19
C ARG A 643 -17.57 -20.80 20.84
N ILE A 644 -18.12 -20.05 19.89
CA ILE A 644 -17.63 -19.99 18.51
C ILE A 644 -16.65 -18.82 18.40
N GLY A 645 -15.40 -19.14 18.05
CA GLY A 645 -14.39 -18.16 17.65
C GLY A 645 -14.33 -17.98 16.14
N ARG A 646 -14.52 -19.07 15.37
CA ARG A 646 -14.42 -19.06 13.91
C ARG A 646 -15.35 -20.09 13.27
N VAL A 647 -15.88 -19.80 12.09
CA VAL A 647 -16.71 -20.73 11.31
C VAL A 647 -16.21 -20.81 9.88
N LEU A 648 -15.91 -22.02 9.42
CA LEU A 648 -15.53 -22.30 8.04
C LEU A 648 -16.62 -23.12 7.37
N LYS A 649 -16.96 -22.77 6.12
CA LYS A 649 -17.82 -23.58 5.27
C LYS A 649 -16.97 -24.26 4.20
N ILE A 650 -17.21 -25.56 3.98
CA ILE A 650 -16.72 -26.28 2.80
C ILE A 650 -17.86 -26.36 1.78
N GLU A 651 -17.60 -25.96 0.53
CA GLU A 651 -18.56 -26.01 -0.59
C GLU A 651 -17.83 -26.32 -1.92
N ASP A 652 -18.18 -27.43 -2.57
CA ASP A 652 -17.51 -27.93 -3.79
C ASP A 652 -15.97 -27.99 -3.61
N GLU A 653 -15.48 -28.58 -2.52
CA GLU A 653 -14.06 -28.65 -2.06
C GLU A 653 -13.40 -27.30 -1.66
N ASN A 654 -14.10 -26.16 -1.74
CA ASN A 654 -13.53 -24.85 -1.39
C ASN A 654 -13.84 -24.49 0.07
N VAL A 655 -12.83 -24.01 0.80
CA VAL A 655 -12.99 -23.54 2.18
C VAL A 655 -13.22 -22.03 2.22
N ILE A 656 -14.29 -21.62 2.89
CA ILE A 656 -14.81 -20.26 2.92
C ILE A 656 -14.93 -19.81 4.37
N ASP A 657 -14.32 -18.70 4.73
CA ASP A 657 -14.57 -18.10 6.04
C ASP A 657 -15.97 -17.47 6.07
N VAL A 658 -16.76 -17.87 7.08
CA VAL A 658 -18.13 -17.40 7.27
C VAL A 658 -18.35 -16.75 8.65
N SER A 659 -17.26 -16.47 9.38
CA SER A 659 -17.29 -15.91 10.74
C SER A 659 -17.97 -14.54 10.80
N ASP A 660 -17.57 -13.58 9.96
CA ASP A 660 -18.05 -12.18 9.98
C ASP A 660 -19.43 -11.93 9.35
N ARG A 661 -20.24 -12.97 9.11
CA ARG A 661 -21.36 -12.85 8.16
C ARG A 661 -22.62 -12.21 8.74
N THR A 662 -22.77 -10.92 8.41
CA THR A 662 -24.01 -10.12 8.31
C THR A 662 -25.08 -10.71 7.36
N GLY A 663 -25.41 -12.00 7.53
CA GLY A 663 -26.14 -12.79 6.55
C GLY A 663 -26.68 -14.12 7.06
N ALA A 664 -26.03 -14.73 8.05
CA ALA A 664 -26.30 -16.08 8.52
C ALA A 664 -27.46 -16.16 9.54
N GLU A 665 -28.65 -15.62 9.24
CA GLU A 665 -29.81 -15.84 10.14
C GLU A 665 -30.31 -17.28 10.03
N GLY A 666 -30.13 -18.10 11.07
CA GLY A 666 -30.64 -19.48 11.10
C GLY A 666 -29.98 -20.40 12.12
N PHE A 667 -30.12 -21.71 11.88
CA PHE A 667 -29.67 -22.78 12.77
C PHE A 667 -28.84 -23.83 12.03
N TYR A 668 -27.88 -24.40 12.74
CA TYR A 668 -26.97 -25.44 12.27
C TYR A 668 -26.86 -26.58 13.28
N LEU A 669 -26.60 -27.79 12.80
CA LEU A 669 -26.28 -28.98 13.57
C LEU A 669 -24.83 -29.38 13.30
N PHE A 670 -24.04 -29.56 14.37
CA PHE A 670 -22.63 -29.94 14.30
C PHE A 670 -22.25 -30.78 15.53
N ASP A 671 -21.85 -32.03 15.33
CA ASP A 671 -21.42 -32.98 16.36
C ASP A 671 -22.30 -32.99 17.64
N GLU A 672 -23.59 -33.32 17.46
CA GLU A 672 -24.64 -33.30 18.51
C GLU A 672 -24.95 -31.92 19.14
N LEU A 673 -24.23 -30.86 18.76
CA LEU A 673 -24.49 -29.48 19.15
C LEU A 673 -25.31 -28.75 18.10
N MET A 674 -26.05 -27.77 18.56
CA MET A 674 -26.88 -26.89 17.77
C MET A 674 -26.40 -25.46 17.95
N VAL A 675 -26.10 -24.82 16.82
CA VAL A 675 -25.60 -23.46 16.72
C VAL A 675 -26.71 -22.58 16.17
N GLU A 676 -26.94 -21.45 16.83
CA GLU A 676 -27.79 -20.37 16.33
C GLU A 676 -26.91 -19.23 15.82
N ALA A 677 -27.31 -18.64 14.69
CA ALA A 677 -26.69 -17.45 14.15
C ALA A 677 -27.79 -16.42 13.86
N ASN A 678 -27.58 -15.19 14.33
CA ASN A 678 -28.60 -14.16 14.40
C ASN A 678 -28.08 -12.81 13.87
N VAL A 679 -28.64 -11.69 14.33
CA VAL A 679 -28.20 -10.34 13.91
C VAL A 679 -27.02 -9.80 14.72
N GLU A 680 -26.75 -10.37 15.90
CA GLU A 680 -25.69 -9.97 16.83
C GLU A 680 -24.43 -10.83 16.63
N GLY A 681 -24.57 -12.08 16.18
CA GLY A 681 -23.46 -12.93 15.76
C GLY A 681 -23.77 -14.43 15.82
N TRP A 682 -22.75 -15.20 16.17
CA TRP A 682 -22.83 -16.63 16.47
C TRP A 682 -23.06 -16.83 17.96
N GLU A 683 -24.12 -17.56 18.33
CA GLU A 683 -24.43 -17.90 19.72
C GLU A 683 -23.60 -19.10 20.21
N ASP A 684 -23.35 -19.15 21.52
CA ASP A 684 -22.77 -20.34 22.18
C ASP A 684 -23.60 -21.59 21.86
N ALA A 685 -22.93 -22.62 21.33
CA ALA A 685 -23.57 -23.85 20.89
C ALA A 685 -24.22 -24.60 22.07
N LYS A 686 -25.37 -25.23 21.84
CA LYS A 686 -26.13 -25.95 22.87
C LYS A 686 -26.36 -27.38 22.42
N LYS A 687 -26.39 -28.34 23.35
CA LYS A 687 -26.75 -29.73 23.06
C LYS A 687 -28.08 -29.77 22.31
N LYS A 688 -28.19 -30.58 21.23
CA LYS A 688 -29.41 -30.61 20.42
C LYS A 688 -30.62 -31.10 21.23
N ILE A 689 -31.79 -30.48 21.02
CA ILE A 689 -33.05 -30.79 21.70
C ILE A 689 -34.16 -30.86 20.65
N THR A 690 -34.94 -31.94 20.65
CA THR A 690 -36.15 -32.08 19.81
C THR A 690 -37.17 -31.01 20.12
N THR A 691 -37.48 -30.14 19.14
CA THR A 691 -38.48 -29.07 19.28
C THR A 691 -39.82 -29.41 18.63
N VAL A 692 -39.86 -30.42 17.74
CA VAL A 692 -41.08 -30.88 17.05
C VAL A 692 -41.22 -32.40 16.96
N PHE A 693 -42.47 -32.87 17.04
CA PHE A 693 -42.86 -34.23 16.70
C PHE A 693 -43.48 -34.28 15.29
N VAL A 694 -43.06 -35.24 14.47
CA VAL A 694 -43.55 -35.41 13.08
C VAL A 694 -44.57 -36.55 13.00
N GLY A 695 -45.83 -36.22 12.73
CA GLY A 695 -46.90 -37.21 12.47
C GLY A 695 -46.89 -37.76 11.04
N GLU A 696 -47.62 -38.86 10.81
CA GLU A 696 -47.67 -39.65 9.56
C GLU A 696 -47.98 -38.87 8.25
N SER A 697 -48.41 -37.61 8.34
CA SER A 697 -48.73 -36.74 7.20
C SER A 697 -47.71 -35.61 6.97
N GLY A 698 -46.51 -35.70 7.56
CA GLY A 698 -45.51 -34.62 7.51
C GLY A 698 -45.95 -33.38 8.28
N LYS A 699 -46.76 -33.58 9.31
CA LYS A 699 -47.21 -32.51 10.22
C LYS A 699 -46.29 -32.46 11.42
N CYS A 700 -45.62 -31.33 11.61
CA CYS A 700 -44.95 -31.02 12.86
C CYS A 700 -45.92 -30.41 13.85
N GLU A 701 -45.90 -30.93 15.07
CA GLU A 701 -46.49 -30.31 16.25
C GLU A 701 -45.35 -29.94 17.21
N SER A 702 -45.45 -28.81 17.92
CA SER A 702 -44.42 -28.41 18.88
C SER A 702 -44.32 -29.42 20.02
N TYR A 703 -43.11 -29.68 20.50
CA TYR A 703 -42.87 -30.47 21.70
C TYR A 703 -43.60 -29.90 22.93
N ASP A 704 -43.70 -28.57 23.04
CA ASP A 704 -44.51 -27.90 24.06
C ASP A 704 -45.79 -27.32 23.43
N PRO A 705 -47.00 -27.85 23.77
CA PRO A 705 -48.27 -27.31 23.28
C PRO A 705 -48.53 -25.83 23.62
N ALA A 706 -47.81 -25.24 24.57
CA ALA A 706 -47.89 -23.83 24.91
C ALA A 706 -47.02 -22.92 24.02
N LEU A 707 -46.07 -23.46 23.26
CA LEU A 707 -45.16 -22.69 22.42
C LEU A 707 -45.68 -22.55 20.98
N SER A 708 -45.78 -21.30 20.51
CA SER A 708 -45.97 -20.99 19.09
C SER A 708 -44.63 -21.10 18.36
N ILE A 709 -44.50 -22.10 17.48
CA ILE A 709 -43.38 -22.15 16.53
C ILE A 709 -43.78 -21.37 15.28
N GLU A 710 -43.16 -20.21 15.08
CA GLU A 710 -43.35 -19.33 13.93
C GLU A 710 -42.24 -19.52 12.88
N ASN A 711 -42.41 -18.92 11.69
CA ASN A 711 -41.39 -18.99 10.64
C ASN A 711 -40.10 -18.30 11.12
N GLY A 712 -39.00 -19.03 11.17
CA GLY A 712 -37.72 -18.54 11.70
C GLY A 712 -37.37 -19.10 13.08
N ASN A 713 -38.32 -19.69 13.81
CA ASN A 713 -38.02 -20.41 15.05
C ASN A 713 -37.38 -21.78 14.74
N LEU A 714 -36.58 -22.28 15.68
CA LEU A 714 -35.95 -23.59 15.59
C LEU A 714 -36.97 -24.74 15.45
N CYS A 715 -36.89 -25.45 14.32
CA CYS A 715 -37.64 -26.68 14.07
C CYS A 715 -36.66 -27.85 13.88
N TYR A 716 -36.52 -28.70 14.90
CA TYR A 716 -35.68 -29.89 14.88
C TYR A 716 -36.46 -31.13 15.35
N SER A 717 -36.33 -32.23 14.61
CA SER A 717 -36.84 -33.56 14.97
C SER A 717 -35.71 -34.58 14.99
N GLU A 718 -35.63 -35.40 16.05
CA GLU A 718 -34.72 -36.56 16.15
C GLU A 718 -34.78 -37.52 14.95
N LYS A 719 -35.93 -37.64 14.28
CA LYS A 719 -36.13 -38.58 13.17
C LYS A 719 -35.83 -37.97 11.80
N ASP A 720 -36.27 -36.73 11.58
CA ASP A 720 -36.35 -36.12 10.25
C ASP A 720 -35.44 -34.89 10.07
N GLY A 721 -34.67 -34.50 11.10
CA GLY A 721 -33.63 -33.45 11.03
C GLY A 721 -34.15 -32.02 11.25
N LEU A 722 -33.42 -31.02 10.73
CA LEU A 722 -33.84 -29.62 10.72
C LEU A 722 -34.94 -29.36 9.66
N CYS A 723 -35.85 -28.44 9.97
CA CYS A 723 -37.06 -28.21 9.16
C CYS A 723 -37.37 -26.73 8.89
N ILE A 724 -38.06 -26.47 7.77
CA ILE A 724 -38.73 -25.20 7.50
C ILE A 724 -40.22 -25.30 7.82
N MET A 725 -40.68 -24.50 8.77
CA MET A 725 -42.11 -24.31 9.04
C MET A 725 -42.80 -23.50 7.93
N LYS A 726 -43.99 -23.93 7.53
CA LYS A 726 -44.87 -23.24 6.58
C LYS A 726 -45.96 -22.50 7.32
N SER A 727 -46.24 -21.28 6.89
CA SER A 727 -47.25 -20.38 7.49
C SER A 727 -48.71 -20.85 7.36
N ASN A 728 -49.01 -21.92 6.62
CA ASN A 728 -50.38 -22.32 6.30
C ASN A 728 -50.84 -23.58 7.08
N LYS A 729 -51.55 -23.38 8.19
CA LYS A 729 -52.12 -24.44 9.06
C LYS A 729 -53.35 -25.16 8.47
N SER A 730 -53.52 -25.19 7.13
CA SER A 730 -54.65 -25.88 6.50
C SER A 730 -54.60 -27.39 6.76
N SER A 731 -55.73 -28.01 7.08
CA SER A 731 -55.79 -29.31 7.77
C SER A 731 -55.31 -30.53 6.98
N VAL A 732 -54.95 -30.38 5.70
CA VAL A 732 -54.72 -31.49 4.75
C VAL A 732 -53.27 -31.57 4.23
N SER A 733 -52.43 -30.55 4.44
CA SER A 733 -51.06 -30.48 3.91
C SER A 733 -49.97 -30.47 4.98
N ALA A 734 -48.83 -31.12 4.71
CA ALA A 734 -47.63 -31.05 5.54
C ALA A 734 -47.20 -29.59 5.80
N ASN A 735 -47.14 -29.19 7.07
CA ASN A 735 -46.74 -27.84 7.51
C ASN A 735 -45.22 -27.67 7.64
N CYS A 736 -44.43 -28.73 7.45
CA CYS A 736 -42.97 -28.70 7.45
C CYS A 736 -42.36 -29.01 6.07
N LYS A 737 -41.10 -28.64 5.89
CA LYS A 737 -40.23 -29.11 4.81
C LYS A 737 -38.90 -29.55 5.41
N PHE A 738 -38.58 -30.83 5.33
CA PHE A 738 -37.31 -31.42 5.74
C PHE A 738 -36.43 -31.69 4.50
N SER A 739 -35.15 -31.99 4.71
CA SER A 739 -34.24 -32.57 3.71
C SER A 739 -33.66 -33.86 4.28
N GLU A 740 -33.68 -34.93 3.48
CA GLU A 740 -33.00 -36.21 3.77
C GLU A 740 -31.63 -36.28 3.06
N ASN A 741 -31.05 -35.10 2.80
CA ASN A 741 -29.83 -34.96 2.00
C ASN A 741 -29.06 -33.72 2.48
N GLU A 742 -27.74 -33.88 2.57
CA GLU A 742 -26.72 -32.86 2.82
C GLU A 742 -26.71 -31.77 1.74
N SER A 743 -27.10 -32.08 0.49
CA SER A 743 -27.16 -31.08 -0.58
C SER A 743 -28.12 -29.93 -0.26
N GLU A 744 -27.69 -28.70 -0.56
CA GLU A 744 -28.46 -27.50 -0.28
C GLU A 744 -29.70 -27.36 -1.17
N ASN A 745 -30.83 -27.06 -0.55
CA ASN A 745 -32.11 -26.81 -1.20
C ASN A 745 -32.68 -25.45 -0.81
N TYR A 746 -33.43 -24.84 -1.71
CA TYR A 746 -34.07 -23.54 -1.52
C TYR A 746 -35.59 -23.67 -1.43
N TYR A 747 -36.20 -22.81 -0.62
CA TYR A 747 -37.64 -22.74 -0.45
C TYR A 747 -38.11 -21.35 -0.04
N LEU A 748 -39.07 -20.79 -0.79
CA LEU A 748 -39.67 -19.49 -0.51
C LEU A 748 -40.89 -19.67 0.42
N VAL A 749 -40.90 -18.97 1.55
CA VAL A 749 -42.05 -18.94 2.47
C VAL A 749 -42.43 -17.48 2.74
N GLY A 750 -43.59 -17.08 2.24
CA GLY A 750 -43.97 -15.66 2.21
C GLY A 750 -43.08 -14.90 1.22
N ASP A 751 -42.38 -13.89 1.72
CA ASP A 751 -41.39 -13.07 1.02
C ASP A 751 -39.95 -13.38 1.42
N GLN A 752 -39.71 -14.47 2.17
CA GLN A 752 -38.38 -14.87 2.64
C GLN A 752 -37.95 -16.16 1.94
N LEU A 753 -36.79 -16.11 1.28
CA LEU A 753 -36.16 -17.29 0.70
C LEU A 753 -35.26 -17.92 1.76
N TYR A 754 -35.40 -19.23 1.93
CA TYR A 754 -34.58 -20.01 2.84
C TYR A 754 -33.77 -21.04 2.09
N LYS A 755 -32.57 -21.30 2.58
CA LYS A 755 -31.65 -22.35 2.16
C LYS A 755 -31.57 -23.39 3.28
N TYR A 756 -31.66 -24.67 2.97
CA TYR A 756 -31.71 -25.73 3.97
C TYR A 756 -31.19 -27.07 3.43
N ASN A 757 -30.66 -27.87 4.33
CA ASN A 757 -30.34 -29.29 4.16
C ASN A 757 -30.68 -30.02 5.47
N GLU A 758 -30.19 -31.23 5.69
CA GLU A 758 -30.43 -31.96 6.96
C GLU A 758 -29.75 -31.30 8.18
N ASN A 759 -28.60 -30.65 7.98
CA ASN A 759 -27.72 -30.13 9.02
C ASN A 759 -27.78 -28.60 9.18
N SER A 760 -28.55 -27.88 8.37
CA SER A 760 -28.69 -26.42 8.44
C SER A 760 -30.01 -25.91 7.86
N TYR A 761 -30.45 -24.77 8.39
CA TYR A 761 -31.56 -23.98 7.85
C TYR A 761 -31.26 -22.49 8.04
N LEU A 762 -31.19 -21.76 6.92
CA LEU A 762 -30.69 -20.39 6.83
C LEU A 762 -31.60 -19.50 5.99
N LYS A 763 -31.70 -18.24 6.37
CA LYS A 763 -32.45 -17.21 5.64
C LYS A 763 -31.53 -16.47 4.67
N VAL A 764 -31.94 -16.39 3.41
CA VAL A 764 -31.18 -15.75 2.34
C VAL A 764 -31.33 -14.22 2.44
N LYS A 765 -30.33 -13.55 3.03
CA LYS A 765 -30.26 -12.08 3.05
C LYS A 765 -29.60 -11.46 1.82
N ARG A 766 -28.72 -12.20 1.13
CA ARG A 766 -27.94 -11.71 -0.03
C ARG A 766 -28.86 -11.28 -1.17
N GLN A 767 -28.51 -10.19 -1.84
CA GLN A 767 -29.21 -9.71 -3.04
C GLN A 767 -28.71 -10.49 -4.26
N GLY A 768 -29.60 -10.82 -5.19
CA GLY A 768 -29.22 -11.64 -6.35
C GLY A 768 -30.37 -12.40 -6.99
N LEU A 769 -30.05 -13.11 -8.07
CA LEU A 769 -30.93 -14.07 -8.73
C LEU A 769 -30.54 -15.49 -8.30
N PHE A 770 -31.49 -16.22 -7.73
CA PHE A 770 -31.33 -17.58 -7.23
C PHE A 770 -32.16 -18.51 -8.11
N VAL A 771 -31.52 -19.36 -8.89
CA VAL A 771 -32.17 -20.30 -9.82
C VAL A 771 -31.96 -21.72 -9.34
N VAL A 772 -33.07 -22.43 -9.14
CA VAL A 772 -33.09 -23.80 -8.60
C VAL A 772 -33.95 -24.72 -9.45
N ASP A 773 -33.75 -26.02 -9.30
CA ASP A 773 -34.54 -27.04 -9.99
C ASP A 773 -35.94 -27.22 -9.36
N LYS A 774 -36.68 -28.25 -9.78
CA LYS A 774 -38.02 -28.56 -9.22
C LYS A 774 -38.01 -29.13 -7.80
N ARG A 775 -36.87 -29.60 -7.30
CA ARG A 775 -36.69 -30.09 -5.92
C ARG A 775 -36.31 -28.93 -4.98
N GLY A 776 -35.66 -27.93 -5.54
CA GLY A 776 -35.13 -26.75 -4.85
C GLY A 776 -33.60 -26.72 -4.85
N SER A 777 -32.92 -27.69 -5.45
CA SER A 777 -31.47 -27.76 -5.49
C SER A 777 -30.89 -26.77 -6.51
N ILE A 778 -29.65 -26.30 -6.28
CA ILE A 778 -28.99 -25.31 -7.15
C ILE A 778 -28.99 -25.76 -8.62
N MET A 779 -29.49 -24.90 -9.52
CA MET A 779 -29.53 -25.20 -10.94
C MET A 779 -28.10 -25.14 -11.54
N LYS A 780 -27.44 -26.31 -11.67
CA LYS A 780 -26.11 -26.48 -12.28
C LYS A 780 -26.13 -27.21 -13.65
N SER A 781 -27.30 -27.63 -14.16
CA SER A 781 -27.43 -28.52 -15.35
C SER A 781 -27.14 -27.85 -16.69
N GLY A 782 -26.36 -28.51 -17.56
CA GLY A 782 -26.13 -28.11 -18.96
C GLY A 782 -27.25 -28.49 -19.96
N ILE A 783 -28.27 -29.21 -19.52
CA ILE A 783 -29.43 -29.59 -20.35
C ILE A 783 -30.58 -28.61 -20.10
N GLU A 784 -31.16 -28.03 -21.17
CA GLU A 784 -32.35 -27.17 -21.07
C GLU A 784 -33.45 -27.88 -20.28
N SER A 785 -33.80 -27.30 -19.13
CA SER A 785 -34.80 -27.86 -18.22
C SER A 785 -35.53 -26.77 -17.44
N ASN A 786 -36.62 -27.15 -16.77
CA ASN A 786 -37.44 -26.22 -16.00
C ASN A 786 -36.78 -25.92 -14.65
N GLY A 787 -36.55 -24.64 -14.37
CA GLY A 787 -36.09 -24.15 -13.07
C GLY A 787 -37.01 -23.06 -12.52
N ILE A 788 -36.95 -22.81 -11.22
CA ILE A 788 -37.65 -21.74 -10.51
C ILE A 788 -36.62 -20.67 -10.19
N ALA A 789 -36.90 -19.42 -10.55
CA ALA A 789 -36.04 -18.29 -10.25
C ALA A 789 -36.65 -17.43 -9.14
N PHE A 790 -35.83 -16.99 -8.19
CA PHE A 790 -36.16 -16.02 -7.16
C PHE A 790 -35.22 -14.82 -7.28
N ILE A 791 -35.74 -13.60 -7.18
CA ILE A 791 -34.91 -12.40 -7.08
C ILE A 791 -35.02 -11.84 -5.67
N CYS A 792 -33.88 -11.67 -5.00
CA CYS A 792 -33.81 -11.15 -3.64
C CYS A 792 -33.24 -9.74 -3.63
N LYS A 793 -33.89 -8.83 -2.90
CA LYS A 793 -33.53 -7.42 -2.71
C LYS A 793 -33.67 -7.10 -1.22
N LYS A 794 -32.55 -6.82 -0.55
CA LYS A 794 -32.47 -6.55 0.89
C LYS A 794 -33.18 -7.61 1.77
N GLY A 795 -32.97 -8.89 1.48
CA GLY A 795 -33.60 -10.02 2.21
C GLY A 795 -35.09 -10.27 1.92
N VAL A 796 -35.72 -9.45 1.07
CA VAL A 796 -37.07 -9.69 0.54
C VAL A 796 -36.92 -10.36 -0.82
N CYS A 797 -37.55 -11.51 -1.02
CA CYS A 797 -37.41 -12.35 -2.20
C CYS A 797 -38.76 -12.60 -2.87
N GLU A 798 -38.81 -12.43 -4.18
CA GLU A 798 -39.99 -12.70 -5.01
C GLU A 798 -39.67 -13.75 -6.08
N ARG A 799 -40.66 -14.57 -6.45
CA ARG A 799 -40.52 -15.52 -7.55
C ARG A 799 -40.63 -14.77 -8.89
N VAL A 800 -39.67 -15.01 -9.78
CA VAL A 800 -39.65 -14.44 -11.13
C VAL A 800 -40.31 -15.41 -12.09
N GLU A 801 -41.42 -15.00 -12.73
CA GLU A 801 -42.17 -15.84 -13.67
C GLU A 801 -41.70 -15.69 -15.13
N GLU A 802 -41.09 -14.57 -15.51
CA GLU A 802 -40.64 -14.29 -16.89
C GLU A 802 -39.36 -13.44 -16.91
N LEU A 803 -38.44 -13.76 -17.83
CA LEU A 803 -37.17 -13.07 -18.08
C LEU A 803 -36.90 -12.99 -19.59
N GLU A 804 -35.87 -12.24 -20.01
CA GLU A 804 -35.45 -12.17 -21.41
C GLU A 804 -34.49 -13.30 -21.81
N THR A 805 -34.37 -13.58 -23.10
CA THR A 805 -33.47 -14.65 -23.61
C THR A 805 -32.02 -14.18 -23.60
N GLN A 806 -31.40 -14.21 -22.42
CA GLN A 806 -30.03 -13.78 -22.14
C GLN A 806 -29.36 -14.75 -21.15
N TYR A 807 -28.14 -14.43 -20.71
CA TYR A 807 -27.47 -15.15 -19.61
C TYR A 807 -27.59 -14.36 -18.31
N TYR A 808 -27.75 -15.11 -17.22
CA TYR A 808 -27.88 -14.62 -15.85
C TYR A 808 -26.89 -15.38 -14.95
N LEU A 809 -26.47 -14.73 -13.88
CA LEU A 809 -25.63 -15.32 -12.84
C LEU A 809 -26.50 -15.95 -11.77
N ASN A 810 -26.37 -17.26 -11.57
CA ASN A 810 -27.05 -17.97 -10.50
C ASN A 810 -26.25 -17.81 -9.20
N MET A 811 -26.69 -16.88 -8.36
CA MET A 811 -26.06 -16.53 -7.08
C MET A 811 -26.57 -17.42 -5.94
N ALA A 812 -26.73 -18.71 -6.20
CA ALA A 812 -27.33 -19.68 -5.26
C ALA A 812 -26.31 -20.64 -4.59
N SER A 813 -25.01 -20.37 -4.65
CA SER A 813 -24.02 -20.98 -3.76
C SER A 813 -23.43 -19.91 -2.83
N ASP A 814 -22.78 -20.26 -1.72
CA ASP A 814 -22.17 -19.25 -0.83
C ASP A 814 -20.78 -18.80 -1.29
N ASN A 815 -20.11 -19.61 -2.11
CA ASN A 815 -18.88 -19.28 -2.82
C ASN A 815 -19.18 -18.44 -4.08
N GLU A 816 -18.63 -17.23 -4.17
CA GLU A 816 -18.79 -16.42 -5.39
C GLU A 816 -18.10 -17.07 -6.61
N ASP A 817 -17.02 -17.84 -6.38
CA ASP A 817 -16.30 -18.52 -7.46
C ASP A 817 -17.03 -19.75 -8.00
N ALA A 818 -17.97 -20.31 -7.25
CA ALA A 818 -18.84 -21.41 -7.67
C ALA A 818 -20.21 -20.95 -8.24
N TYR A 819 -20.44 -19.64 -8.37
CA TYR A 819 -21.62 -19.12 -9.07
C TYR A 819 -21.68 -19.64 -10.52
N VAL A 820 -22.89 -19.94 -10.98
CA VAL A 820 -23.10 -20.57 -12.31
C VAL A 820 -23.72 -19.59 -13.29
N VAL A 821 -23.08 -19.37 -14.43
CA VAL A 821 -23.69 -18.65 -15.56
C VAL A 821 -24.73 -19.54 -16.24
N LEU A 822 -26.00 -19.16 -16.16
CA LEU A 822 -27.14 -19.85 -16.78
C LEU A 822 -27.72 -19.03 -17.93
N ARG A 823 -28.03 -19.68 -19.04
CA ARG A 823 -28.85 -19.12 -20.12
C ARG A 823 -30.33 -19.36 -19.82
N TYR A 824 -31.16 -18.32 -19.92
CA TYR A 824 -32.61 -18.45 -19.96
C TYR A 824 -33.12 -18.43 -21.40
N ASN A 825 -34.13 -19.25 -21.69
CA ASN A 825 -34.77 -19.32 -23.00
C ASN A 825 -36.27 -18.98 -22.86
N LYS A 826 -36.61 -17.70 -23.05
CA LYS A 826 -37.97 -17.14 -22.88
C LYS A 826 -39.03 -17.89 -23.68
N LYS A 827 -38.69 -18.37 -24.88
CA LYS A 827 -39.62 -19.11 -25.75
C LYS A 827 -40.10 -20.43 -25.13
N ASN A 828 -39.23 -21.10 -24.37
CA ASN A 828 -39.47 -22.41 -23.80
C ASN A 828 -39.62 -22.37 -22.27
N MET A 829 -39.34 -21.25 -21.62
CA MET A 829 -39.25 -21.07 -20.16
C MET A 829 -38.24 -22.03 -19.49
N MET A 830 -37.13 -22.33 -20.18
CA MET A 830 -36.11 -23.27 -19.72
C MET A 830 -34.76 -22.61 -19.44
N TRP A 831 -33.99 -23.24 -18.55
CA TRP A 831 -32.65 -22.85 -18.13
C TRP A 831 -31.61 -23.90 -18.53
N ALA A 832 -30.39 -23.47 -18.88
CA ALA A 832 -29.23 -24.35 -19.07
C ALA A 832 -27.93 -23.63 -18.68
N LYS A 833 -26.94 -24.35 -18.13
CA LYS A 833 -25.57 -23.84 -17.93
C LYS A 833 -24.98 -23.32 -19.25
N SER A 834 -24.30 -22.18 -19.21
CA SER A 834 -23.67 -21.63 -20.41
C SER A 834 -22.62 -22.59 -20.97
N ASN A 835 -22.65 -22.77 -22.28
CA ASN A 835 -21.68 -23.56 -23.05
C ASN A 835 -20.89 -22.73 -24.07
N VAL A 836 -21.01 -21.39 -24.01
CA VAL A 836 -20.34 -20.46 -24.93
C VAL A 836 -19.15 -19.83 -24.21
N ASN A 837 -17.94 -19.99 -24.77
CA ASN A 837 -16.72 -19.44 -24.17
C ASN A 837 -16.68 -17.91 -24.32
N GLY A 838 -16.16 -17.22 -23.30
CA GLY A 838 -16.02 -15.76 -23.30
C GLY A 838 -16.22 -15.15 -21.91
N TYR A 839 -16.15 -13.82 -21.86
CA TYR A 839 -16.40 -13.03 -20.64
C TYR A 839 -17.89 -12.67 -20.52
N TYR A 840 -18.41 -12.69 -19.30
CA TYR A 840 -19.79 -12.43 -18.95
C TYR A 840 -19.82 -11.43 -17.80
N PHE A 841 -20.54 -10.33 -17.98
CA PHE A 841 -20.58 -9.23 -17.04
C PHE A 841 -21.99 -9.08 -16.45
N PHE A 842 -22.08 -8.98 -15.13
CA PHE A 842 -23.35 -8.88 -14.41
C PHE A 842 -23.35 -7.73 -13.41
N ASN A 843 -24.54 -7.16 -13.20
CA ASN A 843 -24.79 -6.20 -12.13
C ASN A 843 -25.02 -6.92 -10.78
N GLN A 844 -25.23 -6.15 -9.71
CA GLN A 844 -25.39 -6.68 -8.33
C GLN A 844 -26.56 -7.65 -8.12
N TYR A 845 -27.46 -7.81 -9.09
CA TYR A 845 -28.59 -8.74 -9.03
C TYR A 845 -28.37 -10.02 -9.85
N GLY A 846 -27.16 -10.22 -10.39
CA GLY A 846 -26.86 -11.32 -11.30
C GLY A 846 -27.54 -11.19 -12.68
N SER A 847 -28.04 -10.01 -13.02
CA SER A 847 -28.59 -9.72 -14.35
C SER A 847 -27.49 -9.23 -15.29
N PRO A 848 -27.58 -9.51 -16.61
CA PRO A 848 -26.60 -9.06 -17.58
C PRO A 848 -26.56 -7.52 -17.61
N VAL A 849 -25.35 -6.94 -17.68
CA VAL A 849 -25.20 -5.47 -17.70
C VAL A 849 -25.74 -4.86 -19.00
N VAL A 850 -26.30 -3.66 -18.88
CA VAL A 850 -26.72 -2.81 -20.02
C VAL A 850 -25.94 -1.50 -20.04
N GLU A 851 -26.02 -0.74 -21.13
CA GLU A 851 -25.26 0.51 -21.32
C GLU A 851 -25.37 1.46 -20.11
N GLY A 852 -24.22 1.85 -19.57
CA GLY A 852 -24.11 2.76 -18.42
C GLY A 852 -24.21 2.10 -17.04
N GLU A 853 -24.59 0.82 -16.94
CA GLU A 853 -24.57 0.09 -15.67
C GLU A 853 -23.14 -0.20 -15.18
N GLU A 854 -23.00 -0.32 -13.86
CA GLU A 854 -21.77 -0.74 -13.21
C GLU A 854 -21.69 -2.27 -13.12
N VAL A 855 -20.54 -2.79 -13.52
CA VAL A 855 -20.20 -4.20 -13.39
C VAL A 855 -19.95 -4.51 -11.90
N LYS A 856 -20.66 -5.50 -11.35
CA LYS A 856 -20.39 -6.02 -10.00
C LYS A 856 -19.70 -7.38 -10.03
N TYR A 857 -20.00 -8.21 -11.03
CA TYR A 857 -19.50 -9.58 -11.15
C TYR A 857 -19.03 -9.86 -12.58
N VAL A 858 -17.91 -10.57 -12.72
CA VAL A 858 -17.32 -10.92 -14.02
C VAL A 858 -16.90 -12.38 -14.03
N PHE A 859 -17.41 -13.14 -15.00
CA PHE A 859 -17.09 -14.55 -15.15
C PHE A 859 -16.54 -14.85 -16.54
N MET A 860 -15.54 -15.73 -16.60
CA MET A 860 -14.98 -16.25 -17.83
C MET A 860 -15.36 -17.71 -18.00
N VAL A 861 -16.12 -18.02 -19.04
CA VAL A 861 -16.47 -19.40 -19.42
C VAL A 861 -15.43 -19.92 -20.38
N LYS A 862 -14.89 -21.11 -20.09
CA LYS A 862 -13.92 -21.86 -20.91
C LYS A 862 -14.43 -23.28 -21.16
N ASN A 863 -13.77 -23.99 -22.08
CA ASN A 863 -13.99 -25.42 -22.34
C ASN A 863 -15.46 -25.77 -22.63
N ASN A 864 -16.17 -24.90 -23.33
CA ASN A 864 -17.58 -24.99 -23.70
C ASN A 864 -18.52 -25.16 -22.50
N GLY A 865 -18.26 -24.46 -21.40
CA GLY A 865 -19.08 -24.51 -20.18
C GLY A 865 -18.58 -25.47 -19.10
N ASN A 866 -17.56 -26.27 -19.39
CA ASN A 866 -16.97 -27.17 -18.40
C ASN A 866 -16.26 -26.40 -17.28
N THR A 867 -15.64 -25.26 -17.62
CA THR A 867 -14.94 -24.41 -16.64
C THR A 867 -15.58 -23.03 -16.65
N ILE A 868 -15.99 -22.54 -15.48
CA ILE A 868 -16.46 -21.17 -15.26
C ILE A 868 -15.56 -20.63 -14.14
N VAL A 869 -14.97 -19.44 -14.34
CA VAL A 869 -14.01 -18.85 -13.39
C VAL A 869 -14.43 -17.41 -13.13
N ASN A 870 -14.50 -17.01 -11.86
CA ASN A 870 -14.63 -15.60 -11.47
C ASN A 870 -13.35 -14.84 -11.90
N VAL A 871 -13.50 -13.62 -12.41
CA VAL A 871 -12.38 -12.86 -12.96
C VAL A 871 -11.97 -11.79 -11.95
N SER A 872 -10.86 -12.06 -11.25
CA SER A 872 -10.37 -11.27 -10.13
C SER A 872 -10.13 -9.79 -10.47
N GLU A 873 -10.21 -8.94 -9.44
CA GLU A 873 -9.92 -7.50 -9.52
C GLU A 873 -8.48 -7.18 -9.93
N ASN A 874 -7.60 -8.19 -10.03
CA ASN A 874 -6.18 -8.08 -10.42
C ASN A 874 -5.86 -8.54 -11.85
N SER A 875 -6.86 -8.92 -12.67
CA SER A 875 -6.59 -9.24 -14.09
C SER A 875 -6.03 -8.01 -14.85
N ALA A 876 -5.44 -8.18 -16.02
CA ALA A 876 -4.81 -7.05 -16.71
C ALA A 876 -5.82 -6.00 -17.24
N ASP A 877 -5.41 -4.74 -17.31
CA ASP A 877 -6.21 -3.64 -17.85
C ASP A 877 -6.47 -3.83 -19.35
N GLY A 878 -7.66 -3.48 -19.81
CA GLY A 878 -8.04 -3.80 -21.19
C GLY A 878 -9.49 -3.54 -21.58
N THR A 879 -9.83 -4.00 -22.78
CA THR A 879 -11.20 -3.99 -23.32
C THR A 879 -11.70 -5.41 -23.58
N PHE A 880 -12.88 -5.73 -23.07
CA PHE A 880 -13.48 -7.06 -23.04
C PHE A 880 -14.88 -7.02 -23.67
N VAL A 881 -15.27 -8.10 -24.36
CA VAL A 881 -16.60 -8.24 -24.95
C VAL A 881 -17.53 -8.96 -23.97
N ASP A 882 -18.70 -8.39 -23.72
CA ASP A 882 -19.72 -9.06 -22.92
C ASP A 882 -20.49 -10.10 -23.73
N ASN A 883 -20.63 -11.30 -23.16
CA ASN A 883 -21.45 -12.38 -23.69
C ASN A 883 -22.75 -12.59 -22.89
N SER A 884 -22.96 -11.90 -21.76
CA SER A 884 -24.16 -12.07 -20.94
C SER A 884 -25.41 -11.47 -21.61
N ASN A 885 -25.29 -10.26 -22.15
CA ASN A 885 -26.31 -9.64 -22.97
C ASN A 885 -26.22 -10.15 -24.42
N VAL A 886 -27.13 -11.06 -24.80
CA VAL A 886 -27.18 -11.66 -26.15
C VAL A 886 -27.63 -10.67 -27.24
N ASN A 887 -28.43 -9.66 -26.88
CA ASN A 887 -29.08 -8.78 -27.84
C ASN A 887 -28.18 -7.60 -28.24
N ASP A 888 -27.40 -7.09 -27.28
CA ASP A 888 -26.68 -5.83 -27.43
C ASP A 888 -25.16 -6.00 -27.63
N PRO A 889 -24.54 -5.08 -28.41
CA PRO A 889 -23.11 -5.06 -28.65
C PRO A 889 -22.40 -4.30 -27.52
N ILE A 890 -22.26 -4.95 -26.37
CA ILE A 890 -21.65 -4.36 -25.16
C ILE A 890 -20.16 -4.74 -25.03
N ILE A 891 -19.34 -3.75 -24.67
CA ILE A 891 -17.95 -3.94 -24.20
C ILE A 891 -17.78 -3.35 -22.80
N ILE A 892 -16.81 -3.87 -22.04
CA ILE A 892 -16.39 -3.32 -20.76
C ILE A 892 -14.91 -2.95 -20.88
N LYS A 893 -14.54 -1.76 -20.38
CA LYS A 893 -13.14 -1.35 -20.22
C LYS A 893 -12.73 -1.45 -18.76
N ARG A 894 -11.54 -1.98 -18.49
CA ARG A 894 -10.91 -2.01 -17.17
C ARG A 894 -9.72 -1.05 -17.16
N LYS A 895 -9.66 -0.21 -16.11
CA LYS A 895 -8.56 0.71 -15.79
C LYS A 895 -8.34 0.72 -14.28
N GLY A 896 -7.51 -0.19 -13.78
CA GLY A 896 -7.44 -0.66 -12.39
C GLY A 896 -8.68 -1.47 -12.00
N LYS A 897 -9.86 -0.85 -12.13
CA LYS A 897 -11.18 -1.43 -11.81
C LYS A 897 -12.05 -1.63 -13.05
N TRP A 898 -13.08 -2.46 -12.91
CA TRP A 898 -14.10 -2.67 -13.95
C TRP A 898 -14.89 -1.37 -14.19
N GLY A 899 -14.92 -0.93 -15.45
CA GLY A 899 -15.69 0.24 -15.87
C GLY A 899 -17.18 -0.08 -16.07
N LYS A 900 -17.92 0.96 -16.46
CA LYS A 900 -19.33 0.81 -16.88
C LYS A 900 -19.40 0.13 -18.25
N ALA A 901 -20.51 -0.57 -18.50
CA ALA A 901 -20.79 -1.16 -19.79
C ALA A 901 -20.97 -0.07 -20.88
N GLU A 902 -20.22 -0.18 -21.98
CA GLU A 902 -20.29 0.71 -23.13
C GLU A 902 -20.92 0.00 -24.34
N HIS A 903 -21.83 0.67 -25.05
CA HIS A 903 -22.40 0.17 -26.30
C HIS A 903 -21.50 0.53 -27.51
N VAL A 904 -21.16 -0.46 -28.35
CA VAL A 904 -20.40 -0.26 -29.60
C VAL A 904 -21.22 -0.56 -30.86
N SER A 905 -20.77 -0.12 -32.03
CA SER A 905 -21.50 -0.38 -33.27
C SER A 905 -21.47 -1.86 -33.66
N LYS A 906 -22.59 -2.37 -34.20
CA LYS A 906 -22.59 -3.65 -34.91
C LYS A 906 -21.91 -3.48 -36.28
N CYS A 907 -21.11 -4.45 -36.68
CA CYS A 907 -20.45 -4.50 -37.98
C CYS A 907 -20.51 -5.93 -38.55
N LYS A 908 -20.04 -6.11 -39.79
CA LYS A 908 -19.96 -7.42 -40.48
C LYS A 908 -18.64 -7.57 -41.22
N ILE A 909 -17.96 -8.68 -41.00
CA ILE A 909 -16.73 -9.09 -41.70
C ILE A 909 -17.14 -9.72 -43.05
N VAL A 910 -16.71 -9.10 -44.15
CA VAL A 910 -17.02 -9.55 -45.52
C VAL A 910 -15.71 -9.81 -46.26
N SER A 911 -15.30 -11.08 -46.26
CA SER A 911 -13.97 -11.52 -46.75
C SER A 911 -12.82 -10.82 -46.00
N ASN A 912 -12.22 -9.77 -46.57
CA ASN A 912 -11.03 -9.09 -46.03
C ASN A 912 -11.32 -7.64 -45.62
N TYR A 913 -12.59 -7.24 -45.52
CA TYR A 913 -12.98 -5.88 -45.13
C TYR A 913 -14.23 -5.92 -44.24
N ILE A 914 -14.38 -4.89 -43.42
CA ILE A 914 -15.48 -4.75 -42.47
C ILE A 914 -16.52 -3.81 -43.08
N THR A 915 -17.79 -4.05 -42.77
CA THR A 915 -18.92 -3.21 -43.17
C THR A 915 -19.76 -2.81 -41.98
N SER A 916 -20.33 -1.60 -41.99
CA SER A 916 -21.29 -1.16 -40.98
C SER A 916 -22.23 -0.11 -41.55
N ASN A 917 -23.41 0.00 -40.94
CA ASN A 917 -24.39 1.04 -41.24
C ASN A 917 -24.08 2.36 -40.48
N VAL A 918 -23.10 2.32 -39.56
CA VAL A 918 -22.63 3.49 -38.80
C VAL A 918 -21.27 3.95 -39.34
N SER A 919 -21.06 5.26 -39.39
CA SER A 919 -19.77 5.85 -39.73
C SER A 919 -18.81 5.73 -38.55
N MET A 920 -17.64 5.14 -38.78
CA MET A 920 -16.59 4.86 -37.80
C MET A 920 -15.26 5.46 -38.27
N LYS A 921 -14.34 5.68 -37.33
CA LYS A 921 -12.99 6.21 -37.55
C LYS A 921 -11.93 5.14 -37.25
N ALA A 922 -10.70 5.41 -37.68
CA ALA A 922 -9.55 4.61 -37.24
C ALA A 922 -9.43 4.64 -35.71
N GLY A 923 -9.32 3.47 -35.10
CA GLY A 923 -9.31 3.27 -33.65
C GLY A 923 -10.68 2.95 -33.03
N ASP A 924 -11.79 3.15 -33.75
CA ASP A 924 -13.12 2.74 -33.26
C ASP A 924 -13.23 1.21 -33.15
N LEU A 925 -14.06 0.76 -32.23
CA LEU A 925 -14.36 -0.65 -31.98
C LEU A 925 -15.77 -1.01 -32.49
N CYS A 926 -15.91 -2.20 -33.05
CA CYS A 926 -17.20 -2.75 -33.44
C CYS A 926 -17.27 -4.27 -33.16
N LEU A 927 -18.50 -4.80 -33.15
CA LEU A 927 -18.75 -6.23 -32.93
C LEU A 927 -19.47 -6.86 -34.12
N ASP A 928 -18.94 -8.00 -34.60
CA ASP A 928 -19.57 -8.91 -35.56
C ASP A 928 -19.74 -10.28 -34.89
N ASP A 929 -20.97 -10.66 -34.56
CA ASP A 929 -21.30 -11.88 -33.79
C ASP A 929 -20.36 -12.13 -32.59
N LYS A 930 -20.22 -11.10 -31.74
CA LYS A 930 -19.34 -11.02 -30.55
C LYS A 930 -17.83 -11.08 -30.82
N LYS A 931 -17.36 -11.14 -32.07
CA LYS A 931 -15.95 -10.91 -32.41
C LYS A 931 -15.61 -9.43 -32.31
N LEU A 932 -14.61 -9.09 -31.49
CA LEU A 932 -14.09 -7.72 -31.41
C LEU A 932 -13.30 -7.36 -32.67
N VAL A 933 -13.61 -6.20 -33.24
CA VAL A 933 -12.99 -5.68 -34.45
C VAL A 933 -12.48 -4.26 -34.20
N ILE A 934 -11.22 -4.02 -34.53
CA ILE A 934 -10.58 -2.70 -34.45
C ILE A 934 -10.53 -2.11 -35.87
N ILE A 935 -11.13 -0.93 -36.07
CA ILE A 935 -11.10 -0.24 -37.35
C ILE A 935 -9.72 0.39 -37.59
N LYS A 936 -9.05 0.01 -38.70
CA LYS A 936 -7.76 0.58 -39.12
C LYS A 936 -7.92 1.81 -40.00
N SER A 937 -8.76 1.72 -41.04
CA SER A 937 -8.88 2.74 -42.08
C SER A 937 -10.26 2.65 -42.76
N ALA A 938 -10.72 3.77 -43.32
CA ALA A 938 -11.92 3.77 -44.16
C ALA A 938 -11.57 3.37 -45.61
N ARG A 939 -12.43 2.55 -46.21
CA ARG A 939 -12.34 2.12 -47.61
C ARG A 939 -13.46 2.79 -48.42
N ASN A 940 -13.16 3.14 -49.67
CA ASN A 940 -14.04 3.95 -50.53
C ASN A 940 -15.55 3.56 -50.46
N GLN A 941 -16.39 4.57 -50.24
CA GLN A 941 -17.83 4.45 -50.02
C GLN A 941 -18.55 3.78 -51.22
N LYS A 942 -19.38 2.77 -50.95
CA LYS A 942 -20.34 2.21 -51.92
C LYS A 942 -21.71 2.87 -51.77
N ARG A 943 -22.53 2.79 -52.82
CA ARG A 943 -23.70 3.65 -53.08
C ARG A 943 -24.95 3.43 -52.23
N ASP A 944 -24.94 2.49 -51.28
CA ASP A 944 -26.14 1.99 -50.59
C ASP A 944 -25.97 2.00 -49.06
N ASP A 945 -25.85 3.19 -48.47
CA ASP A 945 -25.83 3.50 -47.00
C ASP A 945 -24.92 2.64 -46.09
N THR A 946 -23.98 1.91 -46.68
CA THR A 946 -23.09 0.96 -45.99
C THR A 946 -21.64 1.42 -46.13
N TYR A 947 -20.99 1.69 -45.00
CA TYR A 947 -19.58 2.07 -44.95
C TYR A 947 -18.69 0.82 -44.99
N SER A 948 -17.48 0.95 -45.56
CA SER A 948 -16.50 -0.13 -45.65
C SER A 948 -15.18 0.29 -45.02
N TYR A 949 -14.51 -0.64 -44.35
CA TYR A 949 -13.29 -0.40 -43.58
C TYR A 949 -12.28 -1.53 -43.74
N GLU A 950 -11.01 -1.23 -43.54
CA GLU A 950 -10.01 -2.23 -43.15
C GLU A 950 -9.90 -2.26 -41.63
N GLY A 951 -9.52 -3.40 -41.05
CA GLY A 951 -9.44 -3.56 -39.60
C GLY A 951 -8.85 -4.90 -39.19
N ILE A 952 -8.70 -5.09 -37.88
CA ILE A 952 -8.17 -6.31 -37.26
C ILE A 952 -9.32 -7.06 -36.59
N VAL A 953 -9.46 -8.35 -36.88
CA VAL A 953 -10.31 -9.26 -36.10
C VAL A 953 -9.46 -9.81 -34.94
N VAL A 954 -9.81 -9.45 -33.71
CA VAL A 954 -9.02 -9.73 -32.50
C VAL A 954 -8.78 -11.24 -32.32
N ALA A 955 -9.77 -12.07 -32.61
CA ALA A 955 -9.70 -13.54 -32.56
C ALA A 955 -8.61 -14.18 -33.43
N GLU A 956 -8.13 -13.49 -34.47
CA GLU A 956 -7.27 -14.04 -35.53
C GLU A 956 -5.83 -13.46 -35.48
N ALA A 957 -5.54 -12.62 -34.48
CA ALA A 957 -4.34 -11.76 -34.44
C ALA A 957 -3.52 -11.91 -33.15
N LYS A 958 -3.36 -13.13 -32.61
CA LYS A 958 -2.61 -13.37 -31.36
C LYS A 958 -1.15 -12.90 -31.46
N GLY A 959 -0.70 -12.18 -30.43
CA GLY A 959 0.65 -11.62 -30.34
C GLY A 959 0.89 -10.49 -31.34
N VAL A 960 -0.16 -9.76 -31.72
CA VAL A 960 -0.07 -8.48 -32.42
C VAL A 960 -0.20 -7.36 -31.41
N TYR A 961 0.77 -6.45 -31.42
CA TYR A 961 0.83 -5.30 -30.52
C TYR A 961 0.35 -4.04 -31.22
N LYS A 962 -0.03 -3.02 -30.45
CA LYS A 962 -0.45 -1.71 -30.95
C LYS A 962 -0.13 -0.65 -29.91
N TYR A 963 0.34 0.51 -30.35
CA TYR A 963 0.43 1.68 -29.47
C TYR A 963 -0.89 2.45 -29.45
N ASN A 964 -1.41 2.72 -28.26
CA ASN A 964 -2.54 3.62 -28.03
C ASN A 964 -2.02 4.99 -27.62
N GLU A 965 -1.90 5.90 -28.59
CA GLU A 965 -1.43 7.28 -28.41
C GLU A 965 -2.20 8.07 -27.33
N LYS A 966 -3.51 7.82 -27.19
CA LYS A 966 -4.36 8.58 -26.26
C LYS A 966 -4.06 8.24 -24.81
N ASP A 967 -3.95 6.95 -24.52
CA ASP A 967 -3.69 6.43 -23.18
C ASP A 967 -2.18 6.27 -22.89
N LYS A 968 -1.33 6.40 -23.92
CA LYS A 968 0.12 6.17 -23.89
C LYS A 968 0.49 4.77 -23.38
N VAL A 969 -0.14 3.73 -23.92
CA VAL A 969 0.11 2.33 -23.54
C VAL A 969 0.40 1.46 -24.77
N ILE A 970 1.16 0.40 -24.58
CA ILE A 970 1.24 -0.70 -25.57
C ILE A 970 0.13 -1.69 -25.24
N GLU A 971 -0.71 -1.97 -26.23
CA GLU A 971 -1.81 -2.93 -26.17
C GLU A 971 -1.38 -4.21 -26.91
N VAL A 972 -1.66 -5.38 -26.35
CA VAL A 972 -1.51 -6.69 -27.03
C VAL A 972 -2.89 -7.31 -27.29
N VAL A 973 -3.01 -7.96 -28.44
CA VAL A 973 -4.22 -8.68 -28.86
C VAL A 973 -4.11 -10.14 -28.43
N GLU A 974 -4.91 -10.53 -27.43
CA GLU A 974 -4.95 -11.88 -26.86
C GLU A 974 -6.37 -12.34 -26.56
N ASP A 975 -6.72 -13.55 -27.01
CA ASP A 975 -7.92 -14.32 -26.60
C ASP A 975 -9.23 -13.51 -26.51
N ASN A 976 -9.57 -12.77 -27.60
CA ASN A 976 -10.73 -11.86 -27.73
C ASN A 976 -10.73 -10.60 -26.84
N SER A 977 -9.59 -10.27 -26.22
CA SER A 977 -9.38 -9.05 -25.45
C SER A 977 -8.27 -8.18 -26.06
N ILE A 978 -8.23 -6.92 -25.63
CA ILE A 978 -7.13 -5.98 -25.89
C ILE A 978 -6.58 -5.61 -24.53
N VAL A 979 -5.33 -5.98 -24.23
CA VAL A 979 -4.73 -5.90 -22.90
C VAL A 979 -3.55 -4.93 -22.90
N ALA A 980 -3.44 -4.07 -21.89
CA ALA A 980 -2.27 -3.23 -21.70
C ALA A 980 -1.07 -4.06 -21.21
N VAL A 981 0.08 -3.92 -21.88
CA VAL A 981 1.33 -4.57 -21.49
C VAL A 981 2.02 -3.73 -20.42
N ASP A 982 2.38 -4.36 -19.31
CA ASP A 982 3.19 -3.75 -18.26
C ASP A 982 4.68 -4.10 -18.49
N ILE A 983 5.51 -3.12 -18.83
CA ILE A 983 6.90 -3.37 -19.24
C ILE A 983 7.81 -2.15 -19.00
N THR A 984 9.00 -2.38 -18.46
CA THR A 984 9.99 -1.32 -18.21
C THR A 984 11.20 -1.52 -19.11
N GLY A 985 11.49 -0.53 -19.97
CA GLY A 985 12.58 -0.61 -20.94
C GLY A 985 12.14 -0.14 -22.33
N TYR A 986 12.51 -0.86 -23.39
CA TYR A 986 12.14 -0.52 -24.76
C TYR A 986 11.36 -1.65 -25.46
N VAL A 987 10.35 -1.23 -26.21
CA VAL A 987 9.52 -2.10 -27.05
C VAL A 987 9.84 -1.79 -28.51
N VAL A 988 10.24 -2.80 -29.28
CA VAL A 988 10.56 -2.67 -30.72
C VAL A 988 9.65 -3.56 -31.54
N LEU A 989 8.76 -2.93 -32.32
CA LEU A 989 7.79 -3.61 -33.17
C LEU A 989 8.14 -3.44 -34.65
N ASP A 990 8.06 -4.52 -35.43
CA ASP A 990 8.09 -4.46 -36.88
C ASP A 990 6.84 -3.72 -37.40
N LYS A 991 7.02 -2.71 -38.27
CA LYS A 991 5.92 -1.85 -38.74
C LYS A 991 4.85 -2.61 -39.51
N SER A 992 5.23 -3.67 -40.22
CA SER A 992 4.35 -4.39 -41.15
C SER A 992 3.53 -5.49 -40.46
N THR A 993 4.12 -6.18 -39.49
CA THR A 993 3.51 -7.29 -38.75
C THR A 993 2.99 -6.87 -37.39
N GLN A 994 3.48 -5.77 -36.83
CA GLN A 994 3.22 -5.28 -35.48
C GLN A 994 3.56 -6.34 -34.39
N LYS A 995 4.65 -7.07 -34.62
CA LYS A 995 5.22 -8.08 -33.72
C LYS A 995 6.61 -7.66 -33.22
N PRO A 996 7.14 -8.23 -32.12
CA PRO A 996 8.50 -7.99 -31.66
C PRO A 996 9.51 -8.23 -32.78
N LEU A 997 10.46 -7.30 -32.96
CA LEU A 997 11.41 -7.36 -34.07
C LEU A 997 12.46 -8.46 -33.87
N THR A 998 12.51 -9.43 -34.79
CA THR A 998 13.52 -10.49 -34.87
C THR A 998 14.41 -10.40 -36.13
N ALA A 999 14.22 -9.37 -36.95
CA ALA A 999 14.92 -9.22 -38.23
C ALA A 999 16.40 -8.84 -38.05
N THR A 1000 17.31 -9.64 -38.62
CA THR A 1000 18.76 -9.36 -38.69
C THR A 1000 19.15 -8.43 -39.85
N LYS A 1001 18.17 -7.94 -40.61
CA LYS A 1001 18.33 -6.98 -41.71
C LYS A 1001 17.48 -5.74 -41.44
N ASP A 1002 17.97 -4.59 -41.88
CA ASP A 1002 17.28 -3.30 -41.81
C ASP A 1002 15.82 -3.41 -42.30
N THR A 1003 14.89 -3.27 -41.35
CA THR A 1003 13.45 -3.41 -41.55
C THR A 1003 12.72 -2.27 -40.86
N GLY A 1004 11.63 -1.78 -41.46
CA GLY A 1004 10.85 -0.69 -40.88
C GLY A 1004 10.25 -1.07 -39.52
N CYS A 1005 10.48 -0.25 -38.50
CA CYS A 1005 10.08 -0.53 -37.13
C CYS A 1005 9.53 0.72 -36.42
N ASP A 1006 8.73 0.49 -35.37
CA ASP A 1006 8.40 1.49 -34.37
C ASP A 1006 9.04 1.11 -33.04
N VAL A 1007 9.57 2.11 -32.33
CA VAL A 1007 10.24 1.94 -31.04
C VAL A 1007 9.48 2.75 -30.01
N TYR A 1008 9.27 2.19 -28.83
CA TYR A 1008 8.63 2.85 -27.71
C TYR A 1008 9.48 2.68 -26.46
N LYS A 1009 9.58 3.72 -25.63
CA LYS A 1009 10.20 3.63 -24.31
C LYS A 1009 9.10 3.51 -23.26
N CYS A 1010 9.13 2.48 -22.43
CA CYS A 1010 8.11 2.17 -21.44
C CYS A 1010 8.63 2.24 -20.00
N SER A 1011 7.74 2.58 -19.09
CA SER A 1011 7.95 2.71 -17.64
C SER A 1011 6.72 2.09 -16.97
N GLY A 1012 6.73 0.77 -16.84
CA GLY A 1012 5.54 -0.03 -16.65
C GLY A 1012 4.54 0.14 -17.80
N THR A 1013 3.25 0.18 -17.50
CA THR A 1013 2.16 0.33 -18.50
C THR A 1013 2.26 1.56 -19.41
N LYS A 1014 2.99 2.63 -19.00
CA LYS A 1014 3.10 3.87 -19.77
C LYS A 1014 4.29 3.83 -20.73
N CYS A 1015 4.02 4.03 -22.02
CA CYS A 1015 4.99 4.02 -23.11
C CYS A 1015 4.93 5.33 -23.92
N GLU A 1016 6.07 5.77 -24.46
CA GLU A 1016 6.15 6.91 -25.38
C GLU A 1016 6.90 6.55 -26.66
N SER A 1017 6.44 7.09 -27.80
CA SER A 1017 7.11 6.88 -29.10
C SER A 1017 8.54 7.40 -29.09
N TRP A 1018 9.49 6.58 -29.54
CA TRP A 1018 10.92 6.89 -29.53
C TRP A 1018 11.47 6.99 -30.96
N ASN A 1019 12.23 8.06 -31.24
CA ASN A 1019 12.74 8.38 -32.58
C ASN A 1019 14.25 8.70 -32.63
N LYS A 1020 14.99 8.51 -31.53
CA LYS A 1020 16.43 8.79 -31.47
C LYS A 1020 17.21 7.54 -31.84
N SER A 1021 18.02 7.63 -32.90
CA SER A 1021 18.84 6.51 -33.39
C SER A 1021 19.88 6.09 -32.33
N LYS A 1022 19.81 4.84 -31.87
CA LYS A 1022 20.58 4.27 -30.75
C LYS A 1022 20.59 2.74 -30.82
N TYR A 1023 21.32 2.10 -29.91
CA TYR A 1023 21.06 0.71 -29.54
C TYR A 1023 19.95 0.65 -28.48
N VAL A 1024 19.10 -0.38 -28.54
CA VAL A 1024 18.06 -0.68 -27.55
C VAL A 1024 17.95 -2.20 -27.38
N VAL A 1025 17.47 -2.67 -26.23
CA VAL A 1025 17.04 -4.06 -26.04
C VAL A 1025 15.53 -4.12 -26.21
N ASN A 1026 15.01 -5.17 -26.85
CA ASN A 1026 13.57 -5.36 -26.99
C ASN A 1026 13.04 -6.25 -25.87
N GLU A 1027 12.45 -5.65 -24.85
CA GLU A 1027 11.98 -6.35 -23.66
C GLU A 1027 10.79 -7.30 -23.94
N LEU A 1028 10.14 -7.21 -25.12
CA LEU A 1028 9.12 -8.17 -25.58
C LEU A 1028 9.67 -9.47 -26.19
N SER A 1029 10.99 -9.61 -26.26
CA SER A 1029 11.64 -10.78 -26.86
C SER A 1029 11.94 -11.84 -25.80
N GLU A 1030 11.62 -13.11 -26.09
CA GLU A 1030 11.95 -14.25 -25.20
C GLU A 1030 13.47 -14.42 -25.04
N GLU A 1031 14.26 -14.01 -26.03
CA GLU A 1031 15.73 -13.91 -25.97
C GLU A 1031 16.17 -12.44 -25.87
N ILE A 1032 17.24 -12.14 -25.15
CA ILE A 1032 17.80 -10.78 -25.05
C ILE A 1032 18.38 -10.38 -26.42
N LEU A 1033 17.64 -9.56 -27.18
CA LEU A 1033 18.06 -9.06 -28.49
C LEU A 1033 18.42 -7.57 -28.43
N LEU A 1034 19.72 -7.28 -28.52
CA LEU A 1034 20.25 -5.95 -28.81
C LEU A 1034 19.93 -5.59 -30.27
N ILE A 1035 19.28 -4.44 -30.45
CA ILE A 1035 18.81 -3.92 -31.72
C ILE A 1035 19.50 -2.58 -32.01
N GLU A 1036 20.02 -2.42 -33.23
CA GLU A 1036 20.45 -1.15 -33.77
C GLU A 1036 19.24 -0.45 -34.42
N TYR A 1037 18.87 0.73 -33.90
CA TYR A 1037 17.80 1.56 -34.46
C TYR A 1037 18.38 2.79 -35.18
N ALA A 1038 18.02 2.94 -36.45
CA ALA A 1038 18.44 4.03 -37.31
C ALA A 1038 17.24 4.63 -38.07
N SER A 1039 16.76 5.79 -37.62
CA SER A 1039 15.78 6.64 -38.34
C SER A 1039 14.52 5.92 -38.85
N GLY A 1040 13.92 5.05 -38.04
CA GLY A 1040 12.72 4.28 -38.43
C GLY A 1040 13.00 2.89 -39.04
N SER A 1041 14.27 2.54 -39.24
CA SER A 1041 14.75 1.18 -39.52
C SER A 1041 15.35 0.56 -38.26
N CYS A 1042 15.14 -0.73 -38.05
CA CYS A 1042 15.77 -1.52 -37.01
C CYS A 1042 16.41 -2.79 -37.59
N LYS A 1043 17.43 -3.31 -36.90
CA LYS A 1043 17.93 -4.68 -37.08
C LYS A 1043 18.52 -5.23 -35.78
N VAL A 1044 18.43 -6.52 -35.57
CA VAL A 1044 19.16 -7.24 -34.50
C VAL A 1044 20.66 -7.19 -34.78
N VAL A 1045 21.47 -6.91 -33.75
CA VAL A 1045 22.93 -6.83 -33.86
C VAL A 1045 23.53 -8.24 -33.98
N THR A 1046 24.28 -8.49 -35.07
CA THR A 1046 24.93 -9.80 -35.32
C THR A 1046 26.44 -9.72 -35.51
N THR A 1047 27.06 -8.56 -35.22
CA THR A 1047 28.52 -8.39 -35.38
C THR A 1047 29.21 -8.76 -34.08
N GLU A 1048 30.12 -9.74 -34.12
CA GLU A 1048 30.81 -10.26 -32.93
C GLU A 1048 31.62 -9.19 -32.17
N GLY A 1049 31.58 -9.29 -30.85
CA GLY A 1049 32.37 -8.48 -29.91
C GLY A 1049 31.55 -7.93 -28.74
N PHE A 1050 32.13 -6.94 -28.05
CA PHE A 1050 31.61 -6.39 -26.81
C PHE A 1050 30.96 -5.02 -27.03
N TYR A 1051 29.74 -4.85 -26.53
CA TYR A 1051 28.95 -3.63 -26.65
C TYR A 1051 28.70 -3.07 -25.26
N PHE A 1052 29.36 -1.95 -24.95
CA PHE A 1052 29.18 -1.23 -23.70
C PHE A 1052 28.28 -0.03 -23.96
N LEU A 1053 27.19 0.04 -23.20
CA LEU A 1053 26.21 1.10 -23.26
C LEU A 1053 26.14 1.84 -21.92
N ASP A 1054 25.88 3.14 -21.96
CA ASP A 1054 25.63 3.93 -20.74
C ASP A 1054 24.22 3.67 -20.18
N GLU A 1055 23.90 4.26 -19.02
CA GLU A 1055 22.58 4.20 -18.38
C GLU A 1055 21.42 4.69 -19.31
N ASN A 1056 21.75 5.41 -20.38
CA ASN A 1056 20.80 5.93 -21.38
C ASN A 1056 20.79 5.11 -22.69
N LEU A 1057 21.46 3.97 -22.73
CA LEU A 1057 21.70 3.13 -23.91
C LEU A 1057 22.41 3.83 -25.10
N ASN A 1058 23.19 4.89 -24.83
CA ASN A 1058 24.19 5.33 -25.80
C ASN A 1058 25.39 4.37 -25.78
N ALA A 1059 26.13 4.28 -26.88
CA ALA A 1059 27.46 3.70 -26.84
C ALA A 1059 28.35 4.47 -25.84
N VAL A 1060 29.00 3.75 -24.92
CA VAL A 1060 29.99 4.32 -24.00
C VAL A 1060 31.11 5.03 -24.77
N GLY A 1061 31.21 6.34 -24.57
CA GLY A 1061 32.22 7.23 -25.13
C GLY A 1061 33.42 7.43 -24.20
N ASN A 1062 34.29 8.40 -24.54
CA ASN A 1062 35.39 8.79 -23.67
C ASN A 1062 34.88 9.41 -22.35
N ASN A 1063 35.40 8.94 -21.21
CA ASN A 1063 34.90 9.15 -19.85
C ASN A 1063 33.44 8.74 -19.61
N GLY A 1064 32.84 7.94 -20.51
CA GLY A 1064 31.46 7.45 -20.34
C GLY A 1064 31.39 6.31 -19.33
N ARG A 1065 30.40 6.34 -18.43
CA ARG A 1065 30.11 5.23 -17.50
C ARG A 1065 29.44 4.07 -18.23
N VAL A 1066 29.78 2.83 -17.85
CA VAL A 1066 29.10 1.62 -18.32
C VAL A 1066 27.84 1.41 -17.48
N GLY A 1067 26.66 1.47 -18.10
CA GLY A 1067 25.38 1.08 -17.50
C GLY A 1067 24.96 -0.35 -17.86
N SER A 1068 25.39 -0.85 -19.03
CA SER A 1068 25.19 -2.26 -19.42
C SER A 1068 26.26 -2.72 -20.40
N ALA A 1069 26.56 -4.02 -20.38
CA ALA A 1069 27.52 -4.67 -21.27
C ALA A 1069 26.87 -5.89 -21.93
N TYR A 1070 27.17 -6.11 -23.21
CA TYR A 1070 26.67 -7.26 -23.99
C TYR A 1070 27.80 -7.89 -24.80
N HIS A 1071 27.84 -9.21 -24.81
CA HIS A 1071 28.71 -10.00 -25.68
C HIS A 1071 27.88 -10.59 -26.82
N VAL A 1072 28.19 -10.19 -28.06
CA VAL A 1072 27.60 -10.78 -29.26
C VAL A 1072 28.57 -11.82 -29.81
N SER A 1073 28.10 -13.06 -29.97
CA SER A 1073 28.89 -14.19 -30.46
C SER A 1073 28.16 -14.95 -31.57
N MET A 1074 28.83 -15.93 -32.20
CA MET A 1074 28.17 -16.85 -33.15
C MET A 1074 27.04 -17.69 -32.52
N ARG A 1075 26.97 -17.78 -31.19
CA ARG A 1075 25.99 -18.63 -30.48
C ARG A 1075 24.75 -17.88 -30.02
N GLY A 1076 24.77 -16.55 -30.01
CA GLY A 1076 23.73 -15.72 -29.42
C GLY A 1076 24.28 -14.39 -28.91
N GLN A 1077 23.45 -13.68 -28.14
CA GLN A 1077 23.84 -12.48 -27.41
C GLN A 1077 23.64 -12.71 -25.92
N ASP A 1078 24.68 -12.42 -25.13
CA ASP A 1078 24.66 -12.57 -23.68
C ASP A 1078 24.81 -11.18 -23.04
N LYS A 1079 23.98 -10.87 -22.04
CA LYS A 1079 24.25 -9.74 -21.14
C LYS A 1079 25.47 -10.10 -20.28
N MET A 1080 26.44 -9.20 -20.21
CA MET A 1080 27.63 -9.40 -19.38
C MET A 1080 27.49 -8.68 -18.05
N GLU A 1081 27.88 -9.38 -16.99
CA GLU A 1081 28.18 -8.80 -15.70
C GLU A 1081 29.70 -8.61 -15.55
N VAL A 1082 30.12 -7.96 -14.47
CA VAL A 1082 31.54 -7.81 -14.16
C VAL A 1082 32.13 -9.19 -13.92
N VAL A 1083 33.10 -9.60 -14.73
CA VAL A 1083 33.75 -10.91 -14.59
C VAL A 1083 34.80 -10.81 -13.50
N SER A 1084 34.97 -11.84 -12.67
CA SER A 1084 35.99 -11.90 -11.60
C SER A 1084 37.45 -11.97 -12.10
N SER A 1085 37.70 -11.61 -13.36
CA SER A 1085 39.01 -11.69 -14.03
C SER A 1085 39.30 -10.44 -14.85
N VAL A 1086 40.27 -9.65 -14.37
CA VAL A 1086 40.76 -8.40 -14.98
C VAL A 1086 40.84 -8.49 -16.51
N GLY A 1087 40.06 -7.66 -17.20
CA GLY A 1087 39.91 -7.68 -18.66
C GLY A 1087 40.05 -6.31 -19.33
N VAL A 1088 40.28 -6.32 -20.65
CA VAL A 1088 40.40 -5.12 -21.51
C VAL A 1088 39.61 -5.35 -22.78
N TYR A 1089 38.57 -4.55 -23.01
CA TYR A 1089 37.55 -4.80 -24.03
C TYR A 1089 37.35 -3.57 -24.93
N PHE A 1090 37.14 -3.78 -26.22
CA PHE A 1090 36.81 -2.71 -27.17
C PHE A 1090 35.30 -2.56 -27.31
N ASN A 1091 34.78 -1.35 -27.13
CA ASN A 1091 33.36 -1.06 -27.31
C ASN A 1091 32.96 -0.98 -28.80
N LYS A 1092 32.33 -2.05 -29.31
CA LYS A 1092 31.76 -2.13 -30.67
C LYS A 1092 30.55 -1.22 -30.90
N ALA A 1093 29.87 -0.79 -29.84
CA ALA A 1093 28.76 0.16 -29.97
C ALA A 1093 29.26 1.55 -30.42
N SER A 1094 30.49 1.92 -30.06
CA SER A 1094 31.07 3.22 -30.40
C SER A 1094 31.72 3.22 -31.78
N LYS A 1095 31.62 4.37 -32.46
CA LYS A 1095 32.40 4.65 -33.69
C LYS A 1095 33.84 5.05 -33.38
N GLU A 1096 34.08 5.51 -32.15
CA GLU A 1096 35.42 5.76 -31.63
C GLU A 1096 35.97 4.47 -31.02
N LYS A 1097 37.29 4.28 -31.07
CA LYS A 1097 37.95 3.15 -30.41
C LYS A 1097 38.04 3.41 -28.90
N ILE A 1098 36.93 3.21 -28.22
CA ILE A 1098 36.79 3.26 -26.77
C ILE A 1098 37.13 1.90 -26.18
N ILE A 1099 37.91 1.90 -25.11
CA ILE A 1099 38.26 0.75 -24.30
C ILE A 1099 37.52 0.83 -22.98
N VAL A 1100 36.95 -0.29 -22.56
CA VAL A 1100 36.47 -0.51 -21.20
C VAL A 1100 37.33 -1.63 -20.64
N THR A 1101 38.01 -1.38 -19.52
CA THR A 1101 38.62 -2.42 -18.69
C THR A 1101 37.69 -2.81 -17.56
N ASP A 1102 37.98 -3.96 -16.95
CA ASP A 1102 37.42 -4.40 -15.67
C ASP A 1102 38.59 -4.80 -14.74
N ASP A 1103 38.43 -4.60 -13.43
CA ASP A 1103 39.43 -4.90 -12.39
C ASP A 1103 39.13 -6.16 -11.55
N GLY A 1104 38.10 -6.92 -11.93
CA GLY A 1104 37.56 -8.06 -11.19
C GLY A 1104 36.43 -7.69 -10.21
N LYS A 1105 36.08 -6.39 -10.09
CA LYS A 1105 34.99 -5.88 -9.25
C LYS A 1105 34.11 -4.83 -9.94
N LEU A 1106 34.66 -4.05 -10.87
CA LEU A 1106 33.99 -2.93 -11.52
C LEU A 1106 34.43 -2.78 -12.97
N TRP A 1107 33.51 -2.35 -13.85
CA TRP A 1107 33.88 -1.76 -15.13
C TRP A 1107 34.60 -0.42 -14.91
N SER A 1108 35.46 -0.04 -15.84
CA SER A 1108 36.03 1.31 -15.90
C SER A 1108 35.18 2.24 -16.77
N ASN A 1109 35.37 3.55 -16.59
CA ASN A 1109 34.86 4.52 -17.55
C ASN A 1109 35.56 4.34 -18.91
N GLY A 1110 34.79 4.41 -19.98
CA GLY A 1110 35.27 4.25 -21.35
C GLY A 1110 36.43 5.20 -21.64
N SER A 1111 37.58 4.66 -22.01
CA SER A 1111 38.78 5.44 -22.29
C SER A 1111 39.09 5.38 -23.80
N SER A 1112 39.16 6.54 -24.45
CA SER A 1112 39.54 6.62 -25.86
C SER A 1112 41.01 6.23 -26.04
N LEU A 1113 41.31 5.47 -27.11
CA LEU A 1113 42.69 5.25 -27.56
C LEU A 1113 43.51 6.52 -27.77
N THR A 1114 42.89 7.70 -27.90
CA THR A 1114 43.62 8.98 -27.98
C THR A 1114 44.05 9.53 -26.62
N SER A 1115 43.55 8.99 -25.50
CA SER A 1115 43.93 9.44 -24.15
C SER A 1115 45.42 9.21 -23.87
N ASP A 1116 46.01 10.12 -23.11
CA ASP A 1116 47.38 10.03 -22.58
C ASP A 1116 47.49 9.06 -21.39
N THR A 1117 46.35 8.66 -20.79
CA THR A 1117 46.29 7.68 -19.70
C THR A 1117 46.36 6.22 -20.17
N ILE A 1118 46.24 5.96 -21.48
CA ILE A 1118 46.31 4.59 -22.01
C ILE A 1118 47.74 4.25 -22.40
N ASN A 1119 48.24 3.17 -21.80
CA ASN A 1119 49.54 2.57 -22.10
C ASN A 1119 49.61 2.09 -23.55
N LYS A 1120 50.42 2.76 -24.38
CA LYS A 1120 50.64 2.41 -25.79
C LYS A 1120 51.99 1.74 -25.96
N CYS A 1121 52.02 0.67 -26.74
CA CYS A 1121 53.23 -0.14 -26.95
C CYS A 1121 53.36 -0.60 -28.40
N THR A 1122 54.59 -0.90 -28.82
CA THR A 1122 54.84 -1.73 -29.99
C THR A 1122 55.03 -3.18 -29.55
N VAL A 1123 54.38 -4.11 -30.24
CA VAL A 1123 54.62 -5.55 -30.06
C VAL A 1123 55.62 -6.00 -31.12
N GLU A 1124 56.84 -6.30 -30.68
CA GLU A 1124 57.83 -6.99 -31.49
C GLU A 1124 57.75 -8.50 -31.21
N LYS A 1125 58.09 -9.32 -32.20
CA LYS A 1125 58.13 -10.77 -32.04
C LYS A 1125 59.59 -11.20 -31.94
N ASP A 1126 60.00 -11.64 -30.76
CA ASP A 1126 61.29 -12.27 -30.52
C ASP A 1126 61.17 -13.77 -30.79
N ASP A 1127 62.02 -14.29 -31.68
CA ASP A 1127 62.07 -15.69 -32.07
C ASP A 1127 62.36 -16.65 -30.90
N ASN A 1128 62.91 -16.16 -29.77
CA ASN A 1128 63.23 -16.98 -28.59
C ASN A 1128 62.31 -16.78 -27.37
N SER A 1129 61.58 -15.66 -27.26
CA SER A 1129 60.76 -15.34 -26.07
C SER A 1129 59.29 -15.02 -26.35
N GLY A 1130 58.89 -14.90 -27.62
CA GLY A 1130 57.51 -14.62 -28.03
C GLY A 1130 57.24 -13.15 -28.29
N ASN A 1131 56.02 -12.68 -28.00
CA ASN A 1131 55.64 -11.29 -28.21
C ASN A 1131 56.21 -10.41 -27.08
N VAL A 1132 57.10 -9.48 -27.41
CA VAL A 1132 57.71 -8.52 -26.49
C VAL A 1132 57.06 -7.14 -26.69
N CYS A 1133 56.39 -6.64 -25.66
CA CYS A 1133 55.84 -5.29 -25.64
C CYS A 1133 56.91 -4.26 -25.26
N LYS A 1134 57.19 -3.30 -26.14
CA LYS A 1134 58.02 -2.12 -25.85
C LYS A 1134 57.16 -0.87 -25.74
N THR A 1135 57.46 0.01 -24.80
CA THR A 1135 56.74 1.28 -24.64
C THR A 1135 57.13 2.26 -25.76
N LEU A 1136 56.23 3.19 -26.13
CA LEU A 1136 56.52 4.16 -27.20
C LEU A 1136 57.53 5.27 -26.82
N LYS A 1137 58.02 5.29 -25.57
CA LYS A 1137 58.97 6.27 -25.04
C LYS A 1137 60.00 5.56 -24.17
N GLU A 1138 61.28 5.69 -24.48
CA GLU A 1138 62.38 4.94 -23.84
C GLU A 1138 62.48 5.15 -22.32
N GLU A 1139 61.97 6.27 -21.80
CA GLU A 1139 62.01 6.62 -20.37
C GLU A 1139 60.82 6.06 -19.56
N ILE A 1140 59.81 5.45 -20.20
CA ILE A 1140 58.61 4.95 -19.53
C ILE A 1140 58.65 3.43 -19.39
N SER A 1141 58.65 2.94 -18.16
CA SER A 1141 58.32 1.56 -17.80
C SER A 1141 56.91 1.49 -17.19
N TYR A 1142 56.24 0.37 -17.40
CA TYR A 1142 54.93 0.08 -16.79
C TYR A 1142 55.06 -0.98 -15.71
N GLU A 1143 54.22 -0.88 -14.66
CA GLU A 1143 54.23 -1.84 -13.56
C GLU A 1143 53.75 -3.22 -14.01
N LYS A 1144 54.25 -4.27 -13.36
CA LYS A 1144 53.91 -5.66 -13.66
C LYS A 1144 52.42 -5.90 -13.43
N GLY A 1145 51.69 -6.25 -14.49
CA GLY A 1145 50.22 -6.38 -14.49
C GLY A 1145 49.52 -5.30 -15.31
N SER A 1146 50.22 -4.22 -15.66
CA SER A 1146 49.71 -3.21 -16.61
C SER A 1146 49.44 -3.83 -17.97
N TYR A 1147 48.28 -3.54 -18.55
CA TYR A 1147 48.03 -3.77 -19.98
C TYR A 1147 48.70 -2.68 -20.82
N CYS A 1148 48.97 -2.99 -22.09
CA CYS A 1148 49.34 -2.01 -23.10
C CYS A 1148 48.70 -2.40 -24.45
N ILE A 1149 48.47 -1.40 -25.30
CA ILE A 1149 47.73 -1.59 -26.56
C ILE A 1149 48.61 -1.14 -27.73
N ALA A 1150 48.58 -1.95 -28.80
CA ALA A 1150 49.36 -1.81 -30.03
C ALA A 1150 48.50 -1.42 -31.24
#